data_AF-A0A9E0HGL8-F1
#
_entry.id   AF-A0A9E0HGL8-F1
#
_cell.length_a   1.000
_cell.length_b   1.000
_cell.length_c   1.000
_cell.angle_alpha   90.00
_cell.angle_beta   90.00
_cell.angle_gamma   90.00
#
_symmetry.space_group_name_H-M   'P 1'
#
loop_
_entity.id
_entity.type
_entity.pdbx_description
1 polymer ?
#
loop_
_entity_poly.entity_id
_entity_poly.type
_entity_poly.pdbx_seq_one_letter_code
_entity_poly.pdbx_strand_id
1 'polypeptide(L)'
;MLFSSPQYPLFLAAVFFLYGLARTGRWPGSIARVLLMVVLGDLVYVLLTHEVASLWDPIGGVALSLLIDAPAPELWRLPLGLFVLGGSIRLGLNLAGRHAPASPSAPAALTHRGTRARVVRRGKKGKGKGRPAAPPSTTGDPAAAERVSAWSAHVLTGVLLALGCAVAIGWLTGTLDAMSAALAAIGHLVYLIGLGFAIGAAQTERGRRLGRVLILGLVSAVFYHAWAAGQTGAYQYLLALIAATIVLDFYLARAIEASEQPWLRLTLLIVSLVSNLGILAVFKYADFFRLEVLGVDGEPWHLLLPAGISFHTFQSLSYTVDVYRREIRATRSVVELTTFVLFFPQLVAGPIVRARELLPQLSDLPLFERTRAADGLFRILVGLAKKVALADFLGGALADRVFQHPEWYSSAEVAAGVVAYAFQIYLDFSAYSDIAIGSAQLLGFTLPENFRTPYRSPSLQDFWRRWHISLSSWLRDYLYIPLGGNRGGELSTYQNLILTMLLGGLWHGANWTFIVWGLLHGGGLAATRLTQRATRPLRVLAIASGIFAVGLTIDLVGLEPSQPWAHLAFAWLYSVPLWAALTALLAGLPEPTVVGTPRPQLALLYRLAAGAAFAGALAMLQWGPVPLVSMLVVMGAIAALFADVAEVGPSPAAAVAWGQWALARGVAVVLVFVYVCLAWIFFRAVDFDNALAVLSRLGALEWDTPNLIPVVKLALLTAVVSHWFAPRSFAALRDAFVRAPWWAQGVVMAAAARILAELAHPTIVPFIYFQF
;
A
#
# COMPACT_ATOMS: atom_id res chain seq x y z
N MET A 1 8.46 8.18 -6.92
CA MET A 1 9.62 8.32 -7.81
C MET A 1 9.63 7.25 -8.90
N LEU A 2 9.59 5.95 -8.59
CA LEU A 2 9.78 4.87 -9.57
C LEU A 2 8.61 4.66 -10.55
N PHE A 3 7.37 4.60 -10.04
CA PHE A 3 6.15 4.56 -10.87
C PHE A 3 5.73 5.93 -11.41
N SER A 4 6.48 6.96 -11.00
CA SER A 4 6.35 8.34 -11.40
C SER A 4 7.33 8.71 -12.51
N SER A 5 8.25 7.80 -12.86
CA SER A 5 9.24 8.01 -13.92
C SER A 5 8.56 7.91 -15.28
N PRO A 6 8.86 8.78 -16.26
CA PRO A 6 8.41 8.61 -17.65
C PRO A 6 8.74 7.23 -18.25
N GLN A 7 9.63 6.46 -17.61
CA GLN A 7 10.10 5.14 -18.03
C GLN A 7 9.21 3.97 -17.56
N TYR A 8 8.04 4.18 -16.92
CA TYR A 8 7.15 3.05 -16.57
C TYR A 8 6.61 2.22 -17.76
N PRO A 9 6.60 2.67 -19.04
CA PRO A 9 6.27 1.77 -20.15
C PRO A 9 7.25 0.61 -20.23
N LEU A 10 8.53 0.87 -19.94
CA LEU A 10 9.56 -0.17 -19.83
C LEU A 10 9.34 -1.04 -18.60
N PHE A 11 8.85 -0.46 -17.49
CA PHE A 11 8.41 -1.23 -16.34
C PHE A 11 7.33 -2.25 -16.72
N LEU A 12 6.27 -1.84 -17.41
CA LEU A 12 5.20 -2.74 -17.84
C LEU A 12 5.69 -3.82 -18.81
N ALA A 13 6.54 -3.45 -19.76
CA ALA A 13 7.16 -4.39 -20.69
C ALA A 13 8.04 -5.43 -19.96
N ALA A 14 8.88 -4.98 -19.01
CA ALA A 14 9.77 -5.84 -18.25
C ALA A 14 8.99 -6.79 -17.32
N VAL A 15 8.02 -6.29 -16.56
CA VAL A 15 7.16 -7.13 -15.70
C VAL A 15 6.43 -8.18 -16.54
N PHE A 16 5.89 -7.79 -17.70
CA PHE A 16 5.22 -8.72 -18.58
C PHE A 16 6.19 -9.76 -19.20
N PHE A 17 7.39 -9.33 -19.62
CA PHE A 17 8.41 -10.22 -20.14
C PHE A 17 8.83 -11.27 -19.10
N LEU A 18 9.04 -10.85 -17.85
CA LEU A 18 9.31 -11.72 -16.71
C LEU A 18 8.17 -12.72 -16.46
N TYR A 19 6.92 -12.27 -16.55
CA TYR A 19 5.74 -13.14 -16.49
C TYR A 19 5.69 -14.15 -17.65
N GLY A 20 6.00 -13.71 -18.88
CA GLY A 20 6.07 -14.56 -20.07
C GLY A 20 7.13 -15.65 -19.93
N LEU A 21 8.35 -15.28 -19.52
CA LEU A 21 9.44 -16.21 -19.20
C LEU A 21 8.99 -17.24 -18.17
N ALA A 22 8.38 -16.76 -17.07
CA ALA A 22 7.83 -17.59 -16.02
C ALA A 22 6.81 -18.63 -16.53
N ARG A 23 6.07 -18.34 -17.59
CA ARG A 23 5.04 -19.23 -18.10
C ARG A 23 5.59 -20.37 -18.95
N THR A 24 6.72 -20.16 -19.65
CA THR A 24 7.24 -21.12 -20.63
C THR A 24 7.89 -22.35 -20.00
N GLY A 25 8.44 -22.24 -18.78
CA GLY A 25 8.88 -23.38 -17.94
C GLY A 25 9.88 -24.36 -18.56
N ARG A 26 10.43 -24.05 -19.74
CA ARG A 26 11.18 -24.98 -20.61
C ARG A 26 12.64 -24.59 -20.82
N TRP A 27 13.13 -23.57 -20.13
CA TRP A 27 14.51 -23.12 -20.32
C TRP A 27 15.41 -23.69 -19.22
N PRO A 28 16.60 -24.25 -19.57
CA PRO A 28 17.62 -24.56 -18.59
C PRO A 28 17.91 -23.29 -17.80
N GLY A 29 17.80 -23.35 -16.46
CA GLY A 29 17.78 -22.16 -15.61
C GLY A 29 18.97 -21.22 -15.76
N SER A 30 20.09 -21.66 -16.34
CA SER A 30 21.25 -20.84 -16.71
C SER A 30 21.02 -19.97 -17.95
N ILE A 31 20.38 -20.49 -19.01
CA ILE A 31 20.21 -19.78 -20.29
C ILE A 31 19.13 -18.69 -20.17
N ALA A 32 18.04 -18.97 -19.46
CA ALA A 32 17.03 -17.95 -19.16
C ALA A 32 17.58 -16.82 -18.27
N ARG A 33 18.49 -17.13 -17.33
CA ARG A 33 19.19 -16.12 -16.52
C ARG A 33 20.12 -15.24 -17.35
N VAL A 34 20.88 -15.82 -18.27
CA VAL A 34 21.78 -15.08 -19.16
C VAL A 34 20.99 -14.22 -20.14
N LEU A 35 19.95 -14.75 -20.80
CA LEU A 35 19.09 -13.97 -21.70
C LEU A 35 18.35 -12.85 -20.96
N LEU A 36 17.90 -13.10 -19.73
CA LEU A 36 17.28 -12.08 -18.90
C LEU A 36 18.29 -10.99 -18.49
N MET A 37 19.53 -11.35 -18.15
CA MET A 37 20.60 -10.38 -17.85
C MET A 37 21.05 -9.60 -19.07
N VAL A 38 21.07 -10.21 -20.27
CA VAL A 38 21.39 -9.53 -21.54
C VAL A 38 20.27 -8.57 -21.92
N VAL A 39 19.01 -9.02 -21.93
CA VAL A 39 17.87 -8.15 -22.24
C VAL A 39 17.71 -7.04 -21.22
N LEU A 40 17.88 -7.30 -19.92
CA LEU A 40 17.88 -6.25 -18.90
C LEU A 40 19.10 -5.34 -19.05
N GLY A 41 20.28 -5.87 -19.37
CA GLY A 41 21.49 -5.08 -19.63
C GLY A 41 21.32 -4.11 -20.78
N ASP A 42 20.78 -4.58 -21.91
CA ASP A 42 20.52 -3.77 -23.10
C ASP A 42 19.39 -2.76 -22.85
N LEU A 43 18.35 -3.16 -22.12
CA LEU A 43 17.26 -2.26 -21.73
C LEU A 43 17.75 -1.16 -20.78
N VAL A 44 18.61 -1.50 -19.83
CA VAL A 44 19.28 -0.56 -18.90
C VAL A 44 20.19 0.38 -19.69
N TYR A 45 20.92 -0.13 -20.68
CA TYR A 45 21.82 0.66 -21.52
C TYR A 45 21.07 1.66 -22.41
N VAL A 46 19.98 1.25 -23.07
CA VAL A 46 19.10 2.14 -23.84
C VAL A 46 18.47 3.23 -22.96
N LEU A 47 18.13 2.88 -21.71
CA LEU A 47 17.58 3.83 -20.74
C LEU A 47 18.58 4.87 -20.24
N LEU A 48 19.87 4.50 -20.18
CA LEU A 48 20.95 5.39 -19.78
C LEU A 48 21.46 6.26 -20.94
N THR A 49 21.36 5.75 -22.18
CA THR A 49 21.91 6.41 -23.38
C THR A 49 20.87 7.16 -24.20
N HIS A 50 19.57 6.94 -23.96
CA HIS A 50 18.45 7.53 -24.70
C HIS A 50 18.43 7.27 -26.22
N GLU A 51 19.25 6.34 -26.74
CA GLU A 51 19.32 6.02 -28.17
C GLU A 51 18.88 4.59 -28.46
N VAL A 52 17.88 4.41 -29.33
CA VAL A 52 17.33 3.09 -29.70
C VAL A 52 18.26 2.32 -30.65
N ALA A 53 19.15 3.01 -31.36
CA ALA A 53 20.10 2.39 -32.31
C ALA A 53 21.15 1.51 -31.63
N SER A 54 21.36 1.68 -30.32
CA SER A 54 22.38 0.99 -29.53
C SER A 54 21.99 -0.44 -29.11
N LEU A 55 20.74 -0.86 -29.34
CA LEU A 55 20.22 -2.21 -29.06
C LEU A 55 20.94 -3.34 -29.82
N TRP A 56 21.76 -3.03 -30.82
CA TRP A 56 22.39 -4.01 -31.71
C TRP A 56 23.83 -4.37 -31.34
N ASP A 57 24.40 -3.83 -30.25
CA ASP A 57 25.76 -4.18 -29.78
C ASP A 57 25.74 -4.93 -28.43
N PRO A 58 25.60 -6.27 -28.45
CA PRO A 58 25.23 -7.05 -27.26
C PRO A 58 26.32 -7.20 -26.19
N ILE A 59 27.58 -6.87 -26.49
CA ILE A 59 28.73 -7.11 -25.58
C ILE A 59 29.80 -6.01 -25.70
N GLY A 60 29.88 -5.32 -26.86
CA GLY A 60 30.88 -4.28 -27.12
C GLY A 60 30.73 -3.08 -26.19
N GLY A 61 29.56 -2.44 -26.15
CA GLY A 61 29.35 -1.20 -25.39
C GLY A 61 29.67 -1.25 -23.88
N VAL A 62 29.30 -2.33 -23.18
CA VAL A 62 29.56 -2.49 -21.74
C VAL A 62 31.02 -2.87 -21.45
N ALA A 63 31.62 -3.75 -22.27
CA ALA A 63 33.03 -4.09 -22.13
C ALA A 63 33.94 -2.90 -22.52
N LEU A 64 33.53 -2.12 -23.52
CA LEU A 64 34.26 -0.97 -24.03
C LEU A 64 34.13 0.25 -23.10
N SER A 65 32.96 0.51 -22.51
CA SER A 65 32.80 1.56 -21.48
C SER A 65 33.55 1.25 -20.17
N LEU A 66 33.67 -0.03 -19.81
CA LEU A 66 34.53 -0.48 -18.70
C LEU A 66 36.04 -0.39 -19.02
N LEU A 67 36.42 -0.30 -20.29
CA LEU A 67 37.82 -0.26 -20.76
C LEU A 67 38.29 1.12 -21.24
N ILE A 68 37.39 1.98 -21.73
CA ILE A 68 37.76 3.22 -22.45
C ILE A 68 37.60 4.49 -21.59
N ASP A 69 36.67 4.53 -20.62
CA ASP A 69 36.32 5.80 -19.95
C ASP A 69 36.58 5.86 -18.43
N ALA A 70 37.45 5.01 -17.88
CA ALA A 70 37.85 5.13 -16.47
C ALA A 70 39.29 5.68 -16.34
N PRO A 71 39.49 6.89 -15.77
CA PRO A 71 40.82 7.32 -15.35
C PRO A 71 41.26 6.51 -14.12
N ALA A 72 42.27 5.63 -14.32
CA ALA A 72 43.09 4.91 -13.32
C ALA A 72 42.47 3.68 -12.57
N PRO A 73 43.31 2.71 -12.13
CA PRO A 73 42.92 1.29 -12.08
C PRO A 73 42.34 0.86 -10.74
N GLU A 74 41.05 0.54 -10.72
CA GLU A 74 40.38 -0.09 -9.58
C GLU A 74 40.66 -1.60 -9.50
N LEU A 75 41.85 -1.95 -8.99
CA LEU A 75 42.29 -3.32 -8.71
C LEU A 75 41.36 -4.11 -7.76
N TRP A 76 40.43 -3.45 -7.04
CA TRP A 76 39.48 -4.10 -6.13
C TRP A 76 38.33 -4.83 -6.84
N ARG A 77 38.06 -4.52 -8.12
CA ARG A 77 37.01 -5.19 -8.92
C ARG A 77 37.36 -6.64 -9.23
N LEU A 78 38.66 -6.95 -9.37
CA LEU A 78 39.15 -8.31 -9.62
C LEU A 78 38.87 -9.28 -8.45
N PRO A 79 39.22 -8.96 -7.18
CA PRO A 79 38.92 -9.85 -6.06
C PRO A 79 37.42 -9.99 -5.79
N LEU A 80 36.60 -8.95 -6.00
CA LEU A 80 35.15 -9.06 -5.88
C LEU A 80 34.55 -9.97 -6.98
N GLY A 81 35.00 -9.82 -8.23
CA GLY A 81 34.61 -10.70 -9.34
C GLY A 81 35.05 -12.14 -9.13
N LEU A 82 36.28 -12.36 -8.66
CA LEU A 82 36.81 -13.69 -8.31
C LEU A 82 36.08 -14.30 -7.11
N PHE A 83 35.66 -13.50 -6.13
CA PHE A 83 34.89 -13.96 -4.98
C PHE A 83 33.47 -14.37 -5.37
N VAL A 84 32.79 -13.58 -6.21
CA VAL A 84 31.45 -13.91 -6.75
C VAL A 84 31.53 -15.14 -7.65
N LEU A 85 32.55 -15.24 -8.50
CA LEU A 85 32.77 -16.40 -9.36
C LEU A 85 33.09 -17.65 -8.54
N GLY A 86 33.97 -17.54 -7.54
CA GLY A 86 34.32 -18.63 -6.62
C GLY A 86 33.13 -19.09 -5.78
N GLY A 87 32.31 -18.16 -5.27
CA GLY A 87 31.06 -18.46 -4.57
C GLY A 87 30.04 -19.17 -5.47
N SER A 88 29.92 -18.72 -6.72
CA SER A 88 29.01 -19.30 -7.71
C SER A 88 29.43 -20.70 -8.15
N ILE A 89 30.74 -20.92 -8.36
CA ILE A 89 31.31 -22.23 -8.67
C ILE A 89 31.13 -23.19 -7.48
N ARG A 90 31.43 -22.74 -6.26
CA ARG A 90 31.33 -23.57 -5.05
C ARG A 90 29.87 -23.93 -4.73
N LEU A 91 28.94 -23.00 -4.97
CA LEU A 91 27.51 -23.26 -4.90
C LEU A 91 27.06 -24.25 -5.98
N GLY A 92 27.53 -24.09 -7.23
CA GLY A 92 27.28 -25.00 -8.34
C GLY A 92 27.79 -26.42 -8.07
N LEU A 93 29.00 -26.56 -7.54
CA LEU A 93 29.62 -27.86 -7.19
C LEU A 93 28.89 -28.54 -6.01
N ASN A 94 28.48 -27.78 -4.98
CA ASN A 94 27.69 -28.31 -3.86
C ASN A 94 26.28 -28.76 -4.30
N LEU A 95 25.72 -28.13 -5.33
CA LEU A 95 24.44 -28.51 -5.91
C LEU A 95 24.57 -29.72 -6.85
N ALA A 96 25.70 -29.86 -7.56
CA ALA A 96 26.00 -31.02 -8.41
C ALA A 96 26.32 -32.29 -7.59
N GLY A 97 27.03 -32.16 -6.46
CA GLY A 97 27.40 -33.28 -5.59
C GLY A 97 26.21 -33.98 -4.88
N ARG A 98 25.01 -33.42 -4.93
CA ARG A 98 23.79 -34.01 -4.36
C ARG A 98 22.94 -34.80 -5.38
N HIS A 99 23.42 -34.93 -6.61
CA HIS A 99 22.77 -35.69 -7.71
C HIS A 99 23.69 -36.76 -8.30
N ALA A 100 24.43 -37.50 -7.47
CA ALA A 100 25.00 -38.77 -7.89
C ALA A 100 23.89 -39.84 -7.86
N PRO A 101 23.55 -40.50 -8.99
CA PRO A 101 22.64 -41.63 -8.97
C PRO A 101 23.30 -42.82 -8.27
N ALA A 102 22.56 -43.50 -7.41
CA ALA A 102 22.97 -44.78 -6.84
C ALA A 102 23.29 -45.78 -7.97
N SER A 103 24.39 -46.54 -7.84
CA SER A 103 24.91 -47.44 -8.87
C SER A 103 23.89 -48.51 -9.31
N PRO A 104 23.87 -48.92 -10.58
CA PRO A 104 23.08 -50.07 -11.01
C PRO A 104 23.85 -51.38 -10.74
N SER A 105 23.26 -52.27 -9.94
CA SER A 105 23.68 -53.67 -9.86
C SER A 105 23.25 -54.45 -11.12
N ALA A 106 24.07 -55.46 -11.46
CA ALA A 106 24.20 -56.28 -12.68
C ALA A 106 22.92 -56.93 -13.29
N PRO A 107 22.99 -57.44 -14.54
CA PRO A 107 21.82 -57.83 -15.35
C PRO A 107 21.42 -59.30 -15.15
N ALA A 108 20.11 -59.59 -15.25
CA ALA A 108 19.58 -60.94 -15.32
C ALA A 108 18.74 -61.12 -16.59
N ALA A 109 18.97 -62.25 -17.25
CA ALA A 109 18.57 -62.61 -18.59
C ALA A 109 17.07 -62.88 -18.78
N LEU A 110 16.63 -62.67 -20.02
CA LEU A 110 15.38 -63.17 -20.60
C LEU A 110 15.29 -64.70 -20.54
N THR A 111 14.11 -65.24 -20.22
CA THR A 111 13.52 -66.37 -20.97
C THR A 111 12.04 -66.59 -20.66
N HIS A 112 11.35 -67.01 -21.72
CA HIS A 112 9.94 -67.33 -21.93
C HIS A 112 9.24 -68.28 -20.94
N ARG A 113 7.92 -68.04 -20.75
CA ARG A 113 6.74 -68.95 -20.66
C ARG A 113 5.72 -68.28 -19.71
N GLY A 114 4.43 -68.16 -19.93
CA GLY A 114 3.47 -68.90 -20.74
C GLY A 114 2.19 -69.07 -19.90
N THR A 115 1.05 -68.61 -20.43
CA THR A 115 -0.33 -69.11 -20.15
C THR A 115 -1.06 -68.87 -18.81
N ARG A 116 -2.29 -68.32 -18.99
CA ARG A 116 -3.61 -68.67 -18.39
C ARG A 116 -4.03 -68.18 -16.99
N ALA A 117 -4.94 -67.19 -17.02
CA ALA A 117 -6.30 -67.17 -16.43
C ALA A 117 -6.65 -68.02 -15.20
N ARG A 118 -7.18 -67.40 -14.13
CA ARG A 118 -8.60 -67.55 -13.66
C ARG A 118 -8.95 -66.69 -12.43
N VAL A 119 -10.10 -66.03 -12.57
CA VAL A 119 -11.18 -65.67 -11.62
C VAL A 119 -11.19 -66.44 -10.28
N VAL A 120 -11.50 -65.78 -9.14
CA VAL A 120 -12.63 -66.09 -8.20
C VAL A 120 -12.74 -65.08 -7.03
N ARG A 121 -13.94 -64.48 -6.94
CA ARG A 121 -14.79 -64.00 -5.83
C ARG A 121 -14.37 -64.12 -4.34
N ARG A 122 -14.60 -62.98 -3.63
CA ARG A 122 -15.31 -62.74 -2.33
C ARG A 122 -15.11 -63.73 -1.14
N GLY A 123 -14.71 -63.20 0.01
CA GLY A 123 -15.03 -63.79 1.32
C GLY A 123 -14.37 -63.19 2.58
N LYS A 124 -15.14 -62.36 3.32
CA LYS A 124 -15.22 -62.18 4.79
C LYS A 124 -13.99 -62.38 5.72
N LYS A 125 -13.66 -61.27 6.41
CA LYS A 125 -13.34 -61.07 7.85
C LYS A 125 -12.50 -62.13 8.59
N GLY A 126 -11.29 -61.74 8.98
CA GLY A 126 -10.53 -62.28 10.12
C GLY A 126 -9.70 -61.16 10.76
N LYS A 127 -9.88 -60.94 12.07
CA LYS A 127 -9.13 -59.99 12.90
C LYS A 127 -7.66 -60.43 13.02
N GLY A 128 -6.73 -59.55 12.70
CA GLY A 128 -5.31 -59.71 12.99
C GLY A 128 -4.67 -58.35 13.27
N LYS A 129 -4.17 -58.15 14.49
CA LYS A 129 -3.39 -56.98 14.89
C LYS A 129 -2.08 -56.95 14.08
N GLY A 130 -1.93 -56.01 13.16
CA GLY A 130 -0.67 -55.71 12.49
C GLY A 130 -0.42 -54.20 12.54
N ARG A 131 0.63 -53.78 13.26
CA ARG A 131 1.13 -52.39 13.27
C ARG A 131 1.39 -51.92 11.83
N PRO A 132 1.06 -50.68 11.44
CA PRO A 132 1.64 -50.11 10.23
C PRO A 132 3.14 -49.98 10.44
N ALA A 133 3.94 -50.46 9.47
CA ALA A 133 5.38 -50.31 9.47
C ALA A 133 5.73 -48.82 9.57
N ALA A 134 6.59 -48.50 10.55
CA ALA A 134 7.14 -47.15 10.70
C ALA A 134 7.90 -46.75 9.43
N PRO A 135 7.86 -45.48 9.01
CA PRO A 135 8.80 -44.99 8.00
C PRO A 135 10.23 -45.19 8.52
N PRO A 136 11.23 -45.39 7.64
CA PRO A 136 12.60 -45.63 8.07
C PRO A 136 13.04 -44.48 8.98
N SER A 137 13.34 -44.82 10.23
CA SER A 137 13.89 -43.89 11.21
C SER A 137 15.28 -43.48 10.72
N THR A 138 15.40 -42.30 10.14
CA THR A 138 16.69 -41.60 10.12
C THR A 138 17.02 -41.29 11.58
N THR A 139 17.91 -42.07 12.17
CA THR A 139 18.52 -41.83 13.47
C THR A 139 19.40 -40.58 13.36
N GLY A 140 18.77 -39.40 13.39
CA GLY A 140 19.44 -38.13 13.66
C GLY A 140 18.98 -37.66 15.03
N ASP A 141 19.92 -37.42 15.94
CA ASP A 141 19.65 -36.80 17.24
C ASP A 141 18.89 -35.47 17.01
N PRO A 142 17.63 -35.33 17.46
CA PRO A 142 16.86 -34.09 17.29
C PRO A 142 17.59 -32.89 17.91
N ALA A 143 18.33 -33.08 19.00
CA ALA A 143 19.13 -32.04 19.63
C ALA A 143 20.38 -31.70 18.80
N ALA A 144 20.93 -32.64 18.01
CA ALA A 144 21.99 -32.34 17.06
C ALA A 144 21.47 -31.57 15.84
N ALA A 145 20.28 -31.91 15.32
CA ALA A 145 19.64 -31.14 14.24
C ALA A 145 19.29 -29.71 14.70
N GLU A 146 18.83 -29.55 15.95
CA GLU A 146 18.56 -28.25 16.56
C GLU A 146 19.84 -27.46 16.84
N ARG A 147 20.93 -28.12 17.29
CA ARG A 147 22.27 -27.51 17.45
C ARG A 147 22.91 -27.09 16.13
N VAL A 148 22.77 -27.89 15.06
CA VAL A 148 23.28 -27.55 13.72
C VAL A 148 22.47 -26.41 13.11
N SER A 149 21.14 -26.40 13.30
CA SER A 149 20.27 -25.28 12.94
C SER A 149 20.68 -24.00 13.69
N ALA A 150 20.84 -24.08 15.01
CA ALA A 150 21.28 -22.95 15.83
C ALA A 150 22.68 -22.46 15.43
N TRP A 151 23.65 -23.36 15.23
CA TRP A 151 25.00 -22.99 14.81
C TRP A 151 25.01 -22.34 13.42
N SER A 152 24.27 -22.89 12.45
CA SER A 152 24.11 -22.27 11.14
C SER A 152 23.44 -20.90 11.20
N ALA A 153 22.51 -20.69 12.13
CA ALA A 153 21.89 -19.39 12.37
C ALA A 153 22.86 -18.37 12.99
N HIS A 154 23.70 -18.78 13.95
CA HIS A 154 24.72 -17.90 14.53
C HIS A 154 25.81 -17.55 13.52
N VAL A 155 26.26 -18.51 12.71
CA VAL A 155 27.23 -18.28 11.64
C VAL A 155 26.64 -17.37 10.56
N LEU A 156 25.41 -17.60 10.12
CA LEU A 156 24.72 -16.73 9.16
C LEU A 156 24.51 -15.32 9.73
N THR A 157 24.15 -15.21 11.01
CA THR A 157 24.01 -13.92 11.71
C THR A 157 25.34 -13.19 11.78
N GLY A 158 26.43 -13.89 12.11
CA GLY A 158 27.79 -13.33 12.12
C GLY A 158 28.25 -12.88 10.74
N VAL A 159 27.94 -13.65 9.68
CA VAL A 159 28.21 -13.27 8.29
C VAL A 159 27.39 -12.05 7.88
N LEU A 160 26.10 -11.99 8.23
CA LEU A 160 25.25 -10.84 7.93
C LEU A 160 25.68 -9.59 8.71
N LEU A 161 26.11 -9.73 9.96
CA LEU A 161 26.71 -8.64 10.74
C LEU A 161 28.02 -8.17 10.12
N ALA A 162 28.92 -9.08 9.73
CA ALA A 162 30.17 -8.73 9.08
C ALA A 162 29.94 -8.05 7.72
N LEU A 163 28.98 -8.53 6.93
CA LEU A 163 28.58 -7.91 5.67
C LEU A 163 27.96 -6.53 5.91
N GLY A 164 27.09 -6.41 6.92
CA GLY A 164 26.50 -5.15 7.35
C GLY A 164 27.57 -4.15 7.82
N CYS A 165 28.57 -4.61 8.59
CA CYS A 165 29.71 -3.80 8.99
C CYS A 165 30.59 -3.41 7.80
N ALA A 166 30.85 -4.31 6.84
CA ALA A 166 31.63 -4.01 5.65
C ALA A 166 30.92 -3.00 4.73
N VAL A 167 29.60 -3.12 4.56
CA VAL A 167 28.78 -2.13 3.85
C VAL A 167 28.74 -0.81 4.60
N ALA A 168 28.58 -0.83 5.93
CA ALA A 168 28.59 0.36 6.77
C ALA A 168 29.94 1.07 6.72
N ILE A 169 31.06 0.34 6.78
CA ILE A 169 32.41 0.88 6.60
C ILE A 169 32.54 1.44 5.18
N GLY A 170 32.06 0.72 4.16
CA GLY A 170 32.08 1.18 2.78
C GLY A 170 31.32 2.50 2.59
N TRP A 171 30.21 2.68 3.31
CA TRP A 171 29.45 3.93 3.38
C TRP A 171 30.16 5.03 4.15
N LEU A 172 30.65 4.75 5.35
CA LEU A 172 31.37 5.72 6.19
C LEU A 172 32.66 6.22 5.53
N THR A 173 33.23 5.42 4.61
CA THR A 173 34.45 5.76 3.87
C THR A 173 34.18 6.35 2.49
N GLY A 174 32.92 6.50 2.07
CA GLY A 174 32.54 6.98 0.74
C GLY A 174 32.89 6.02 -0.42
N THR A 175 33.41 4.83 -0.11
CA THR A 175 33.88 3.86 -1.13
C THR A 175 32.73 3.24 -1.93
N LEU A 176 31.49 3.38 -1.47
CA LEU A 176 30.29 2.91 -2.17
C LEU A 176 29.49 4.05 -2.80
N ASP A 177 29.96 5.30 -2.78
CA ASP A 177 29.17 6.46 -3.25
C ASP A 177 28.86 6.36 -4.74
N ALA A 178 29.83 5.97 -5.56
CA ALA A 178 29.63 5.76 -7.00
C ALA A 178 28.61 4.64 -7.28
N MET A 179 28.69 3.53 -6.55
CA MET A 179 27.73 2.42 -6.67
C MET A 179 26.33 2.84 -6.18
N SER A 180 26.28 3.62 -5.10
CA SER A 180 25.03 4.12 -4.50
C SER A 180 24.35 5.11 -5.43
N ALA A 181 25.09 6.06 -6.02
CA ALA A 181 24.60 7.00 -7.01
C ALA A 181 24.11 6.29 -8.28
N ALA A 182 24.86 5.28 -8.76
CA ALA A 182 24.43 4.47 -9.89
C ALA A 182 23.11 3.74 -9.58
N LEU A 183 23.03 3.04 -8.44
CA LEU A 183 21.81 2.33 -8.01
C LEU A 183 20.61 3.28 -7.84
N ALA A 184 20.82 4.48 -7.31
CA ALA A 184 19.78 5.50 -7.20
C ALA A 184 19.25 5.95 -8.56
N ALA A 185 20.15 6.19 -9.52
CA ALA A 185 19.77 6.57 -10.89
C ALA A 185 18.92 5.49 -11.59
N ILE A 186 19.17 4.21 -11.28
CA ILE A 186 18.46 3.08 -11.88
C ILE A 186 17.46 2.39 -10.94
N GLY A 187 16.99 3.04 -9.86
CA GLY A 187 16.18 2.38 -8.83
C GLY A 187 14.93 1.64 -9.35
N HIS A 188 14.36 2.07 -10.49
CA HIS A 188 13.17 1.45 -11.10
C HIS A 188 13.54 0.15 -11.80
N LEU A 189 14.73 0.10 -12.37
CA LEU A 189 15.34 -1.13 -12.88
C LEU A 189 15.71 -2.05 -11.74
N VAL A 190 16.21 -1.54 -10.61
CA VAL A 190 16.48 -2.36 -9.42
C VAL A 190 15.20 -3.07 -8.94
N TYR A 191 14.06 -2.37 -8.93
CA TYR A 191 12.77 -3.00 -8.62
C TYR A 191 12.40 -4.11 -9.62
N LEU A 192 12.55 -3.85 -10.92
CA LEU A 192 12.21 -4.79 -11.99
C LEU A 192 13.11 -6.01 -12.02
N ILE A 193 14.41 -5.79 -11.92
CA ILE A 193 15.45 -6.82 -11.79
C ILE A 193 15.12 -7.66 -10.56
N GLY A 194 14.85 -7.00 -9.42
CA GLY A 194 14.46 -7.64 -8.17
C GLY A 194 13.21 -8.50 -8.29
N LEU A 195 12.14 -7.97 -8.89
CA LEU A 195 10.90 -8.69 -9.15
C LEU A 195 11.14 -9.87 -10.09
N GLY A 196 11.96 -9.70 -11.12
CA GLY A 196 12.33 -10.76 -12.05
C GLY A 196 13.13 -11.90 -11.42
N PHE A 197 14.13 -11.56 -10.62
CA PHE A 197 14.89 -12.53 -9.83
C PHE A 197 13.99 -13.25 -8.83
N ALA A 198 13.09 -12.53 -8.16
CA ALA A 198 12.17 -13.10 -7.19
C ALA A 198 11.14 -14.03 -7.84
N ILE A 199 10.63 -13.69 -9.04
CA ILE A 199 9.78 -14.57 -9.85
C ILE A 199 10.57 -15.81 -10.30
N GLY A 200 11.78 -15.62 -10.83
CA GLY A 200 12.66 -16.73 -11.23
C GLY A 200 12.93 -17.70 -10.07
N ALA A 201 13.29 -17.16 -8.90
CA ALA A 201 13.49 -17.93 -7.67
C ALA A 201 12.21 -18.64 -7.21
N ALA A 202 11.04 -18.01 -7.32
CA ALA A 202 9.75 -18.64 -7.03
C ALA A 202 9.47 -19.87 -7.91
N GLN A 203 10.11 -19.98 -9.07
CA GLN A 203 9.94 -21.10 -9.99
C GLN A 203 11.04 -22.15 -9.91
N THR A 204 12.29 -21.74 -9.79
CA THR A 204 13.44 -22.65 -9.82
C THR A 204 13.76 -23.25 -8.45
N GLU A 205 13.51 -22.52 -7.36
CA GLU A 205 13.82 -22.95 -5.99
C GLU A 205 12.62 -23.62 -5.30
N ARG A 206 11.79 -24.36 -6.05
CA ARG A 206 10.67 -25.13 -5.48
C ARG A 206 11.19 -26.09 -4.41
N GLY A 207 10.79 -25.87 -3.16
CA GLY A 207 11.20 -26.67 -1.99
C GLY A 207 12.46 -26.18 -1.25
N ARG A 208 13.14 -25.12 -1.71
CA ARG A 208 14.33 -24.55 -1.04
C ARG A 208 14.02 -23.21 -0.37
N ARG A 209 13.34 -23.29 0.78
CA ARG A 209 12.84 -22.14 1.57
C ARG A 209 13.91 -21.07 1.80
N LEU A 210 15.05 -21.45 2.36
CA LEU A 210 16.09 -20.51 2.77
C LEU A 210 16.64 -19.71 1.57
N GLY A 211 16.84 -20.36 0.42
CA GLY A 211 17.35 -19.69 -0.78
C GLY A 211 16.40 -18.62 -1.30
N ARG A 212 15.09 -18.92 -1.37
CA ARG A 212 14.09 -17.96 -1.85
C ARG A 212 13.88 -16.80 -0.88
N VAL A 213 13.86 -17.04 0.43
CA VAL A 213 13.76 -15.95 1.43
C VAL A 213 15.02 -15.08 1.43
N LEU A 214 16.22 -15.66 1.32
CA LEU A 214 17.46 -14.89 1.21
C LEU A 214 17.50 -14.02 -0.05
N ILE A 215 17.08 -14.55 -1.20
CA ILE A 215 17.00 -13.76 -2.45
C ILE A 215 16.00 -12.61 -2.27
N LEU A 216 14.82 -12.87 -1.71
CA LEU A 216 13.83 -11.83 -1.45
C LEU A 216 14.35 -10.76 -0.48
N GLY A 217 15.03 -11.17 0.60
CA GLY A 217 15.64 -10.26 1.57
C GLY A 217 16.77 -9.42 0.97
N LEU A 218 17.63 -10.03 0.15
CA LEU A 218 18.74 -9.33 -0.51
C LEU A 218 18.23 -8.35 -1.56
N VAL A 219 17.30 -8.77 -2.42
CA VAL A 219 16.64 -7.88 -3.38
C VAL A 219 15.99 -6.71 -2.66
N SER A 220 15.32 -6.99 -1.55
CA SER A 220 14.67 -5.97 -0.73
C SER A 220 15.66 -4.98 -0.14
N ALA A 221 16.79 -5.46 0.39
CA ALA A 221 17.85 -4.61 0.92
C ALA A 221 18.53 -3.75 -0.16
N VAL A 222 18.84 -4.34 -1.32
CA VAL A 222 19.41 -3.60 -2.47
C VAL A 222 18.44 -2.54 -2.98
N PHE A 223 17.16 -2.87 -3.06
CA PHE A 223 16.12 -1.91 -3.45
C PHE A 223 16.00 -0.76 -2.45
N TYR A 224 16.01 -1.06 -1.16
CA TYR A 224 15.99 -0.08 -0.08
C TYR A 224 17.19 0.87 -0.14
N HIS A 225 18.37 0.30 -0.40
CA HIS A 225 19.61 1.03 -0.58
C HIS A 225 19.58 1.94 -1.79
N ALA A 226 19.18 1.41 -2.96
CA ALA A 226 19.07 2.17 -4.20
C ALA A 226 18.16 3.40 -4.01
N TRP A 227 17.04 3.22 -3.32
CA TRP A 227 16.14 4.33 -3.01
C TRP A 227 16.74 5.33 -2.02
N ALA A 228 17.38 4.87 -0.95
CA ALA A 228 17.97 5.73 0.08
C ALA A 228 19.20 6.50 -0.42
N ALA A 229 19.96 5.95 -1.35
CA ALA A 229 21.20 6.52 -1.87
C ALA A 229 21.02 7.85 -2.63
N GLY A 230 19.83 8.11 -3.17
CA GLY A 230 19.51 9.37 -3.84
C GLY A 230 19.09 10.51 -2.89
N GLN A 231 19.07 10.25 -1.58
CA GLN A 231 18.55 11.18 -0.58
C GLN A 231 19.72 11.79 0.23
N THR A 232 19.60 13.07 0.55
CA THR A 232 20.64 13.81 1.29
C THR A 232 20.46 13.68 2.82
N GLY A 233 21.50 14.04 3.57
CA GLY A 233 21.43 14.13 5.04
C GLY A 233 21.51 12.78 5.75
N ALA A 234 20.68 12.60 6.80
CA ALA A 234 20.72 11.42 7.67
C ALA A 234 20.23 10.12 7.02
N TYR A 235 19.75 10.17 5.77
CA TYR A 235 19.33 9.00 4.99
C TYR A 235 20.43 7.94 4.82
N GLN A 236 21.70 8.35 4.82
CA GLN A 236 22.87 7.46 4.84
C GLN A 236 22.97 6.60 6.11
N TYR A 237 22.16 6.83 7.13
CA TYR A 237 22.15 6.00 8.35
C TYR A 237 20.87 5.17 8.47
N LEU A 238 19.91 5.34 7.55
CA LEU A 238 18.60 4.72 7.60
C LEU A 238 18.67 3.19 7.59
N LEU A 239 19.42 2.61 6.67
CA LEU A 239 19.52 1.15 6.56
C LEU A 239 20.20 0.55 7.80
N ALA A 240 21.20 1.25 8.36
CA ALA A 240 21.84 0.87 9.61
C ALA A 240 20.86 0.94 10.79
N LEU A 241 20.01 1.96 10.84
CA LEU A 241 18.99 2.15 11.87
C LEU A 241 17.89 1.08 11.79
N ILE A 242 17.45 0.73 10.58
CA ILE A 242 16.50 -0.36 10.35
C ILE A 242 17.14 -1.71 10.72
N ALA A 243 18.38 -1.95 10.32
CA ALA A 243 19.09 -3.15 10.73
C ALA A 243 19.24 -3.24 12.26
N ALA A 244 19.57 -2.13 12.93
CA ALA A 244 19.68 -2.05 14.37
C ALA A 244 18.35 -2.35 15.07
N THR A 245 17.24 -1.76 14.60
CA THR A 245 15.89 -2.02 15.14
C THR A 245 15.44 -3.45 14.89
N ILE A 246 15.70 -4.02 13.70
CA ILE A 246 15.44 -5.44 13.40
C ILE A 246 16.18 -6.36 14.38
N VAL A 247 17.48 -6.14 14.57
CA VAL A 247 18.31 -6.96 15.47
C VAL A 247 17.81 -6.83 16.91
N LEU A 248 17.56 -5.60 17.36
CA LEU A 248 17.04 -5.33 18.69
C LEU A 248 15.70 -6.06 18.92
N ASP A 249 14.73 -5.86 18.01
CA ASP A 249 13.40 -6.47 18.14
C ASP A 249 13.43 -7.99 17.95
N PHE A 250 14.38 -8.54 17.19
CA PHE A 250 14.60 -9.98 17.11
C PHE A 250 14.93 -10.57 18.48
N TYR A 251 15.87 -9.98 19.20
CA TYR A 251 16.27 -10.46 20.52
C TYR A 251 15.24 -10.13 21.59
N LEU A 252 14.66 -8.93 21.58
CA LEU A 252 13.61 -8.54 22.54
C LEU A 252 12.38 -9.44 22.40
N ALA A 253 11.91 -9.73 21.19
CA ALA A 253 10.77 -10.63 20.99
C ALA A 253 11.04 -12.04 21.55
N ARG A 254 12.25 -12.57 21.36
CA ARG A 254 12.62 -13.88 21.91
C ARG A 254 12.71 -13.86 23.43
N ALA A 255 13.24 -12.78 24.01
CA ALA A 255 13.27 -12.60 25.46
C ALA A 255 11.86 -12.43 26.05
N ILE A 256 10.96 -11.71 25.36
CA ILE A 256 9.54 -11.57 25.70
C ILE A 256 8.86 -12.94 25.70
N GLU A 257 9.09 -13.75 24.68
CA GLU A 257 8.50 -15.09 24.58
C GLU A 257 9.02 -16.05 25.67
N ALA A 258 10.32 -15.98 25.98
CA ALA A 258 10.95 -16.81 27.00
C ALA A 258 10.62 -16.36 28.45
N SER A 259 10.14 -15.13 28.63
CA SER A 259 9.86 -14.58 29.95
C SER A 259 8.51 -15.05 30.49
N GLU A 260 8.54 -15.74 31.63
CA GLU A 260 7.33 -16.09 32.38
C GLU A 260 6.86 -14.96 33.32
N GLN A 261 7.76 -14.06 33.70
CA GLN A 261 7.47 -12.97 34.63
C GLN A 261 6.77 -11.80 33.93
N PRO A 262 5.54 -11.41 34.35
CA PRO A 262 4.76 -10.40 33.65
C PRO A 262 5.44 -9.02 33.56
N TRP A 263 6.13 -8.60 34.63
CA TRP A 263 6.80 -7.31 34.68
C TRP A 263 8.00 -7.26 33.73
N LEU A 264 8.84 -8.29 33.70
CA LEU A 264 10.00 -8.36 32.82
C LEU A 264 9.54 -8.37 31.36
N ARG A 265 8.49 -9.13 31.05
CA ARG A 265 7.87 -9.15 29.72
C ARG A 265 7.38 -7.76 29.29
N LEU A 266 6.77 -7.02 30.23
CA LEU A 266 6.31 -5.65 29.98
C LEU A 266 7.50 -4.70 29.79
N THR A 267 8.55 -4.78 30.63
CA THR A 267 9.75 -3.97 30.49
C THR A 267 10.42 -4.18 29.13
N LEU A 268 10.59 -5.44 28.70
CA LEU A 268 11.17 -5.76 27.39
C LEU A 268 10.33 -5.20 26.23
N LEU A 269 8.99 -5.26 26.34
CA LEU A 269 8.11 -4.61 25.38
C LEU A 269 8.32 -3.09 25.41
N ILE A 270 8.32 -2.44 26.58
CA ILE A 270 8.53 -1.00 26.72
C ILE A 270 9.85 -0.57 26.09
N VAL A 271 10.93 -1.34 26.27
CA VAL A 271 12.21 -1.07 25.60
C VAL A 271 12.04 -1.05 24.09
N SER A 272 11.39 -2.08 23.50
CA SER A 272 11.10 -2.10 22.05
C SER A 272 10.27 -0.89 21.60
N LEU A 273 9.20 -0.56 22.35
CA LEU A 273 8.33 0.58 22.04
C LEU A 273 9.09 1.90 22.07
N VAL A 274 9.86 2.15 23.14
CA VAL A 274 10.62 3.39 23.35
C VAL A 274 11.73 3.53 22.31
N SER A 275 12.43 2.45 21.96
CA SER A 275 13.47 2.51 20.92
C SER A 275 12.87 2.84 19.55
N ASN A 276 11.80 2.16 19.14
CA ASN A 276 11.16 2.36 17.84
C ASN A 276 10.47 3.74 17.73
N LEU A 277 9.72 4.14 18.76
CA LEU A 277 9.04 5.43 18.79
C LEU A 277 10.01 6.59 19.03
N GLY A 278 11.08 6.38 19.79
CA GLY A 278 12.13 7.38 20.03
C GLY A 278 12.86 7.76 18.75
N ILE A 279 13.19 6.77 17.92
CA ILE A 279 13.74 7.01 16.57
C ILE A 279 12.76 7.86 15.75
N LEU A 280 11.48 7.43 15.68
CA LEU A 280 10.47 8.19 14.94
C LEU A 280 10.33 9.62 15.49
N ALA A 281 10.37 9.79 16.81
CA ALA A 281 10.18 11.08 17.46
C ALA A 281 11.31 12.07 17.18
N VAL A 282 12.56 11.59 17.20
CA VAL A 282 13.74 12.42 16.88
C VAL A 282 13.70 12.86 15.42
N PHE A 283 13.49 11.94 14.48
CA PHE A 283 13.53 12.28 13.06
C PHE A 283 12.29 13.00 12.54
N LYS A 284 11.12 12.81 13.17
CA LYS A 284 9.86 13.41 12.69
C LYS A 284 9.44 14.65 13.47
N TYR A 285 9.66 14.72 14.77
CA TYR A 285 9.04 15.74 15.63
C TYR A 285 10.02 16.65 16.37
N ALA A 286 11.34 16.41 16.31
CA ALA A 286 12.31 17.20 17.07
C ALA A 286 12.22 18.70 16.76
N ASP A 287 12.20 19.06 15.48
CA ASP A 287 12.09 20.46 15.05
C ASP A 287 10.73 21.07 15.44
N PHE A 288 9.63 20.35 15.22
CA PHE A 288 8.29 20.82 15.60
C PHE A 288 8.18 21.09 17.12
N PHE A 289 8.62 20.16 17.97
CA PHE A 289 8.56 20.39 19.42
C PHE A 289 9.48 21.51 19.87
N ARG A 290 10.69 21.61 19.30
CA ARG A 290 11.64 22.66 19.67
C ARG A 290 11.16 24.05 19.25
N LEU A 291 10.78 24.20 17.99
CA LEU A 291 10.46 25.49 17.38
C LEU A 291 9.03 25.94 17.71
N GLU A 292 8.05 25.08 17.48
CA GLU A 292 6.62 25.45 17.56
C GLU A 292 6.02 25.28 18.96
N VAL A 293 6.49 24.30 19.73
CA VAL A 293 5.90 23.99 21.05
C VAL A 293 6.68 24.63 22.20
N LEU A 294 8.01 24.55 22.17
CA LEU A 294 8.88 25.11 23.20
C LEU A 294 9.32 26.55 22.91
N GLY A 295 9.15 27.04 21.68
CA GLY A 295 9.55 28.39 21.28
C GLY A 295 11.06 28.64 21.37
N VAL A 296 11.87 27.60 21.17
CA VAL A 296 13.34 27.72 21.23
C VAL A 296 13.87 28.11 19.86
N ASP A 297 14.20 29.39 19.71
CA ASP A 297 14.70 29.97 18.48
C ASP A 297 15.94 29.26 17.90
N GLY A 298 16.08 29.35 16.58
CA GLY A 298 17.25 28.92 15.80
C GLY A 298 16.87 28.01 14.63
N GLU A 299 17.84 27.73 13.76
CA GLU A 299 17.60 26.95 12.55
C GLU A 299 17.08 25.53 12.84
N PRO A 300 16.17 24.99 12.01
CA PRO A 300 15.80 23.57 12.08
C PRO A 300 17.04 22.69 11.94
N TRP A 301 17.05 21.57 12.65
CA TRP A 301 18.12 20.59 12.52
C TRP A 301 18.08 19.85 11.17
N HIS A 302 16.96 19.95 10.45
CA HIS A 302 16.75 19.33 9.14
C HIS A 302 17.13 17.84 9.18
N LEU A 303 16.76 17.17 10.29
CA LEU A 303 16.88 15.72 10.43
C LEU A 303 15.88 15.08 9.45
N LEU A 304 16.30 14.97 8.18
CA LEU A 304 15.44 14.57 7.08
C LEU A 304 14.85 13.19 7.40
N LEU A 305 13.54 13.12 7.65
CA LEU A 305 12.85 11.89 7.99
C LEU A 305 13.01 10.91 6.83
N PRO A 306 13.62 9.74 7.06
CA PRO A 306 13.75 8.79 5.99
C PRO A 306 12.39 8.17 5.64
N ALA A 307 11.93 8.40 4.41
CA ALA A 307 10.62 7.88 4.00
C ALA A 307 10.59 6.35 4.15
N GLY A 308 9.49 5.85 4.72
CA GLY A 308 9.34 4.44 5.08
C GLY A 308 9.63 4.12 6.55
N ILE A 309 10.38 4.95 7.31
CA ILE A 309 10.58 4.70 8.76
C ILE A 309 9.24 4.55 9.47
N SER A 310 8.29 5.45 9.19
CA SER A 310 6.97 5.41 9.83
C SER A 310 6.26 4.06 9.65
N PHE A 311 6.39 3.41 8.48
CA PHE A 311 5.82 2.08 8.25
C PHE A 311 6.63 0.98 8.91
N HIS A 312 7.96 1.04 8.84
CA HIS A 312 8.83 0.06 9.49
C HIS A 312 8.64 0.07 11.01
N THR A 313 8.52 1.25 11.62
CA THR A 313 8.16 1.41 13.02
C THR A 313 6.86 0.66 13.32
N PHE A 314 5.78 0.86 12.55
CA PHE A 314 4.53 0.12 12.76
C PHE A 314 4.66 -1.39 12.61
N GLN A 315 5.46 -1.87 11.66
CA GLN A 315 5.71 -3.30 11.47
C GLN A 315 6.48 -3.93 12.63
N SER A 316 7.55 -3.27 13.08
CA SER A 316 8.35 -3.66 14.23
C SER A 316 7.53 -3.67 15.52
N LEU A 317 6.75 -2.61 15.76
CA LEU A 317 5.84 -2.51 16.89
C LEU A 317 4.77 -3.60 16.86
N SER A 318 4.15 -3.87 15.70
CA SER A 318 3.17 -4.96 15.59
C SER A 318 3.79 -6.31 15.94
N TYR A 319 5.01 -6.58 15.49
CA TYR A 319 5.69 -7.84 15.79
C TYR A 319 5.92 -8.04 17.29
N THR A 320 6.53 -7.07 17.97
CA THR A 320 6.86 -7.21 19.40
C THR A 320 5.61 -7.19 20.28
N VAL A 321 4.58 -6.41 19.92
CA VAL A 321 3.28 -6.42 20.60
C VAL A 321 2.54 -7.75 20.41
N ASP A 322 2.51 -8.32 19.20
CA ASP A 322 1.81 -9.60 18.95
C ASP A 322 2.51 -10.75 19.69
N VAL A 323 3.84 -10.75 19.77
CA VAL A 323 4.62 -11.70 20.57
C VAL A 323 4.34 -11.51 22.07
N TYR A 324 4.32 -10.27 22.56
CA TYR A 324 3.95 -9.97 23.95
C TYR A 324 2.55 -10.47 24.27
N ARG A 325 1.58 -10.26 23.38
CA ARG A 325 0.19 -10.74 23.55
C ARG A 325 0.06 -12.25 23.37
N ARG A 326 1.13 -12.96 23.00
CA ARG A 326 1.15 -14.40 22.65
C ARG A 326 0.22 -14.74 21.49
N GLU A 327 -0.04 -13.78 20.59
CA GLU A 327 -0.81 -14.02 19.36
C GLU A 327 0.04 -14.76 18.33
N ILE A 328 1.36 -14.52 18.33
CA ILE A 328 2.35 -15.23 17.52
C ILE A 328 3.57 -15.62 18.35
N ARG A 329 4.34 -16.60 17.87
CA ARG A 329 5.66 -16.94 18.43
C ARG A 329 6.73 -16.03 17.84
N ALA A 330 7.80 -15.75 18.61
CA ALA A 330 8.92 -14.98 18.08
C ALA A 330 9.63 -15.79 16.98
N THR A 331 9.94 -15.14 15.86
CA THR A 331 10.65 -15.81 14.77
C THR A 331 12.03 -16.31 15.23
N ARG A 332 12.46 -17.44 14.68
CA ARG A 332 13.80 -18.01 14.93
C ARG A 332 14.79 -17.64 13.83
N SER A 333 14.32 -16.99 12.77
CA SER A 333 15.11 -16.63 11.60
C SER A 333 15.18 -15.11 11.47
N VAL A 334 16.37 -14.55 11.72
CA VAL A 334 16.63 -13.12 11.51
C VAL A 334 16.42 -12.74 10.04
N VAL A 335 16.65 -13.67 9.10
CA VAL A 335 16.42 -13.48 7.67
C VAL A 335 14.94 -13.30 7.37
N GLU A 336 14.06 -14.07 8.02
CA GLU A 336 12.62 -13.93 7.83
C GLU A 336 12.11 -12.61 8.41
N LEU A 337 12.61 -12.19 9.58
CA LEU A 337 12.26 -10.90 10.16
C LEU A 337 12.74 -9.74 9.26
N THR A 338 13.99 -9.83 8.78
CA THR A 338 14.57 -8.85 7.85
C THR A 338 13.77 -8.77 6.56
N THR A 339 13.39 -9.93 5.99
CA THR A 339 12.59 -9.99 4.77
C THR A 339 11.18 -9.45 4.99
N PHE A 340 10.59 -9.68 6.17
CA PHE A 340 9.29 -9.12 6.56
C PHE A 340 9.33 -7.59 6.61
N VAL A 341 10.32 -7.01 7.30
CA VAL A 341 10.44 -5.55 7.46
C VAL A 341 10.78 -4.90 6.13
N LEU A 342 11.73 -5.46 5.37
CA LEU A 342 12.20 -4.85 4.12
C LEU A 342 11.37 -5.22 2.88
N PHE A 343 10.32 -6.03 3.00
CA PHE A 343 9.62 -6.65 1.86
C PHE A 343 9.30 -5.65 0.73
N PHE A 344 10.10 -5.68 -0.34
CA PHE A 344 10.10 -4.62 -1.36
C PHE A 344 8.75 -4.35 -2.05
N PRO A 345 7.83 -5.32 -2.25
CA PRO A 345 6.56 -5.05 -2.92
C PRO A 345 5.70 -4.03 -2.16
N GLN A 346 5.81 -3.96 -0.83
CA GLN A 346 5.01 -3.03 -0.02
C GLN A 346 5.78 -1.75 0.36
N LEU A 347 7.01 -1.58 -0.14
CA LEU A 347 7.99 -0.75 0.56
C LEU A 347 7.81 0.76 0.38
N VAL A 348 7.77 1.45 1.52
CA VAL A 348 7.65 2.91 1.78
C VAL A 348 6.23 3.41 2.01
N ALA A 349 5.24 2.94 1.27
CA ALA A 349 3.85 3.36 1.46
C ALA A 349 2.80 2.28 1.16
N GLY A 350 3.17 0.99 1.15
CA GLY A 350 2.22 -0.09 0.90
C GLY A 350 1.25 -0.30 2.05
N PRO A 351 0.34 -1.27 1.94
CA PRO A 351 -0.46 -1.68 3.09
C PRO A 351 0.45 -1.98 4.30
N ILE A 352 0.08 -1.50 5.49
CA ILE A 352 0.80 -1.82 6.74
C ILE A 352 0.55 -3.30 7.08
N VAL A 353 1.46 -4.16 6.62
CA VAL A 353 1.34 -5.61 6.79
C VAL A 353 1.80 -6.03 8.17
N ARG A 354 0.99 -6.85 8.84
CA ARG A 354 1.29 -7.33 10.19
C ARG A 354 2.18 -8.56 10.15
N ALA A 355 2.99 -8.72 11.20
CA ALA A 355 3.86 -9.89 11.35
C ALA A 355 3.08 -11.21 11.27
N ARG A 356 1.91 -11.27 11.92
CA ARG A 356 1.01 -12.44 11.89
C ARG A 356 0.45 -12.81 10.51
N GLU A 357 0.51 -11.90 9.53
CA GLU A 357 0.02 -12.12 8.17
C GLU A 357 1.13 -12.56 7.22
N LEU A 358 2.32 -11.95 7.31
CA LEU A 358 3.42 -12.19 6.36
C LEU A 358 4.46 -13.20 6.84
N LEU A 359 4.79 -13.26 8.15
CA LEU A 359 5.78 -14.23 8.66
C LEU A 359 5.37 -15.69 8.40
N PRO A 360 4.08 -16.09 8.53
CA PRO A 360 3.65 -17.44 8.15
C PRO A 360 3.88 -17.72 6.66
N GLN A 361 3.65 -16.75 5.77
CA GLN A 361 3.88 -16.90 4.33
C GLN A 361 5.38 -16.95 3.96
N LEU A 362 6.26 -16.35 4.75
CA LEU A 362 7.72 -16.50 4.61
C LEU A 362 8.21 -17.84 5.17
N SER A 363 7.48 -18.38 6.14
CA SER A 363 7.77 -19.68 6.73
C SER A 363 7.33 -20.84 5.86
N ASP A 364 6.16 -20.72 5.25
CA ASP A 364 5.61 -21.67 4.29
C ASP A 364 5.37 -20.93 2.97
N LEU A 365 6.38 -20.97 2.09
CA LEU A 365 6.42 -20.12 0.90
C LEU A 365 5.32 -20.50 -0.09
N PRO A 366 4.50 -19.52 -0.53
CA PRO A 366 3.41 -19.79 -1.45
C PRO A 366 3.94 -20.20 -2.83
N LEU A 367 3.21 -21.12 -3.48
CA LEU A 367 3.50 -21.54 -4.84
C LEU A 367 3.09 -20.46 -5.84
N PHE A 368 3.85 -20.38 -6.94
CA PHE A 368 3.52 -19.49 -8.05
C PHE A 368 2.27 -20.01 -8.79
N GLU A 369 1.21 -19.19 -8.84
CA GLU A 369 -0.04 -19.50 -9.52
C GLU A 369 -0.31 -18.51 -10.67
N ARG A 370 -0.61 -19.04 -11.87
CA ARG A 370 -0.69 -18.24 -13.10
C ARG A 370 -1.87 -17.27 -13.14
N THR A 371 -3.03 -17.73 -12.66
CA THR A 371 -4.27 -16.96 -12.55
C THR A 371 -4.07 -15.78 -11.61
N ARG A 372 -3.47 -16.05 -10.44
CA ARG A 372 -3.10 -15.03 -9.46
C ARG A 372 -2.09 -14.02 -9.99
N ALA A 373 -1.08 -14.48 -10.72
CA ALA A 373 -0.10 -13.59 -11.33
C ALA A 373 -0.73 -12.71 -12.42
N ALA A 374 -1.64 -13.24 -13.24
CA ALA A 374 -2.38 -12.45 -14.22
C ALA A 374 -3.31 -11.41 -13.55
N ASP A 375 -3.95 -11.77 -12.45
CA ASP A 375 -4.73 -10.83 -11.62
C ASP A 375 -3.84 -9.71 -11.07
N GLY A 376 -2.63 -10.05 -10.59
CA GLY A 376 -1.62 -9.09 -10.15
C GLY A 376 -1.15 -8.14 -11.25
N LEU A 377 -0.95 -8.62 -12.48
CA LEU A 377 -0.62 -7.77 -13.63
C LEU A 377 -1.74 -6.77 -13.95
N PHE A 378 -2.99 -7.24 -13.98
CA PHE A 378 -4.14 -6.37 -14.19
C PHE A 378 -4.23 -5.30 -13.10
N ARG A 379 -3.98 -5.69 -11.85
CA ARG A 379 -3.99 -4.78 -10.71
C ARG A 379 -2.89 -3.71 -10.78
N ILE A 380 -1.67 -4.10 -11.14
CA ILE A 380 -0.56 -3.16 -11.39
C ILE A 380 -0.95 -2.18 -12.50
N LEU A 381 -1.55 -2.67 -13.58
CA LEU A 381 -1.99 -1.84 -14.69
C LEU A 381 -3.04 -0.80 -14.25
N VAL A 382 -4.05 -1.23 -13.49
CA VAL A 382 -5.07 -0.32 -12.93
C VAL A 382 -4.43 0.71 -12.00
N GLY A 383 -3.48 0.30 -11.17
CA GLY A 383 -2.74 1.21 -10.30
C GLY A 383 -1.97 2.28 -11.09
N LEU A 384 -1.22 1.88 -12.12
CA LEU A 384 -0.51 2.83 -12.98
C LEU A 384 -1.46 3.78 -13.72
N ALA A 385 -2.60 3.30 -14.20
CA ALA A 385 -3.61 4.15 -14.81
C ALA A 385 -4.19 5.18 -13.83
N LYS A 386 -4.51 4.78 -12.59
CA LYS A 386 -4.96 5.69 -11.54
C LYS A 386 -3.93 6.77 -11.22
N LYS A 387 -2.65 6.39 -11.10
CA LYS A 387 -1.53 7.31 -10.82
C LYS A 387 -1.32 8.30 -11.96
N VAL A 388 -0.97 7.78 -13.14
CA VAL A 388 -0.44 8.59 -14.25
C VAL A 388 -1.56 9.35 -14.96
N ALA A 389 -2.69 8.69 -15.27
CA ALA A 389 -3.73 9.29 -16.10
C ALA A 389 -4.69 10.20 -15.32
N LEU A 390 -4.86 9.99 -14.01
CA LEU A 390 -5.84 10.72 -13.20
C LEU A 390 -5.19 11.49 -12.06
N ALA A 391 -4.48 10.82 -11.15
CA ALA A 391 -3.99 11.46 -9.93
C ALA A 391 -2.96 12.57 -10.22
N ASP A 392 -1.93 12.27 -11.02
CA ASP A 392 -0.89 13.24 -11.38
C ASP A 392 -1.47 14.43 -12.16
N PHE A 393 -2.39 14.14 -13.08
CA PHE A 393 -3.06 15.17 -13.86
C PHE A 393 -3.95 16.08 -12.99
N LEU A 394 -4.80 15.52 -12.13
CA LEU A 394 -5.65 16.30 -11.22
C LEU A 394 -4.84 17.13 -10.23
N GLY A 395 -3.71 16.58 -9.77
CA GLY A 395 -2.73 17.29 -8.95
C GLY A 395 -2.19 18.53 -9.66
N GLY A 396 -1.43 18.33 -10.73
CA GLY A 396 -0.71 19.42 -11.39
C GLY A 396 -1.59 20.40 -12.17
N ALA A 397 -2.73 19.93 -12.70
CA ALA A 397 -3.60 20.77 -13.52
C ALA A 397 -4.58 21.62 -12.69
N LEU A 398 -4.88 21.23 -11.44
CA LEU A 398 -5.89 21.92 -10.63
C LEU A 398 -5.55 21.97 -9.13
N ALA A 399 -5.44 20.83 -8.46
CA ALA A 399 -5.37 20.79 -6.99
C ALA A 399 -4.15 21.55 -6.44
N ASP A 400 -2.96 21.33 -7.00
CA ASP A 400 -1.73 21.97 -6.53
C ASP A 400 -1.79 23.49 -6.70
N ARG A 401 -2.35 23.96 -7.82
CA ARG A 401 -2.45 25.40 -8.12
C ARG A 401 -3.46 26.11 -7.23
N VAL A 402 -4.61 25.48 -6.99
CA VAL A 402 -5.66 26.02 -6.10
C VAL A 402 -5.16 26.12 -4.68
N PHE A 403 -4.42 25.13 -4.17
CA PHE A 403 -3.90 25.17 -2.80
C PHE A 403 -2.69 26.10 -2.66
N GLN A 404 -1.89 26.30 -3.71
CA GLN A 404 -0.76 27.25 -3.66
C GLN A 404 -1.23 28.71 -3.68
N HIS A 405 -2.22 29.03 -4.52
CA HIS A 405 -2.71 30.40 -4.73
C HIS A 405 -4.25 30.45 -4.76
N PRO A 406 -4.94 30.11 -3.66
CA PRO A 406 -6.41 30.09 -3.62
C PRO A 406 -7.03 31.44 -3.99
N GLU A 407 -6.30 32.54 -3.78
CA GLU A 407 -6.72 33.90 -4.09
C GLU A 407 -6.87 34.22 -5.58
N TRP A 408 -6.33 33.38 -6.47
CA TRP A 408 -6.46 33.54 -7.93
C TRP A 408 -7.68 32.82 -8.52
N TYR A 409 -8.42 32.08 -7.69
CA TYR A 409 -9.51 31.22 -8.12
C TYR A 409 -10.83 31.63 -7.47
N SER A 410 -11.91 31.48 -8.23
CA SER A 410 -13.26 31.68 -7.71
C SER A 410 -13.65 30.59 -6.71
N SER A 411 -14.76 30.77 -5.98
CA SER A 411 -15.27 29.75 -5.05
C SER A 411 -15.58 28.41 -5.75
N ALA A 412 -16.12 28.45 -6.97
CA ALA A 412 -16.40 27.25 -7.76
C ALA A 412 -15.11 26.51 -8.17
N GLU A 413 -14.06 27.24 -8.54
CA GLU A 413 -12.77 26.67 -8.89
C GLU A 413 -12.05 26.11 -7.66
N VAL A 414 -12.11 26.81 -6.54
CA VAL A 414 -11.57 26.32 -5.26
C VAL A 414 -12.31 25.06 -4.82
N ALA A 415 -13.64 25.02 -4.92
CA ALA A 415 -14.42 23.82 -4.63
C ALA A 415 -14.04 22.64 -5.54
N ALA A 416 -13.85 22.90 -6.84
CA ALA A 416 -13.35 21.90 -7.77
C ALA A 416 -11.93 21.44 -7.43
N GLY A 417 -11.06 22.34 -6.96
CA GLY A 417 -9.70 22.02 -6.51
C GLY A 417 -9.67 21.19 -5.24
N VAL A 418 -10.55 21.45 -4.27
CA VAL A 418 -10.70 20.61 -3.07
C VAL A 418 -11.19 19.21 -3.42
N VAL A 419 -12.17 19.11 -4.34
CA VAL A 419 -12.63 17.81 -4.85
C VAL A 419 -11.53 17.10 -5.65
N ALA A 420 -10.79 17.84 -6.48
CA ALA A 420 -9.65 17.32 -7.24
C ALA A 420 -8.59 16.76 -6.28
N TYR A 421 -8.29 17.47 -5.20
CA TYR A 421 -7.37 17.00 -4.17
C TYR A 421 -7.87 15.72 -3.49
N ALA A 422 -9.15 15.65 -3.11
CA ALA A 422 -9.73 14.44 -2.55
C ALA A 422 -9.55 13.24 -3.50
N PHE A 423 -9.84 13.40 -4.80
CA PHE A 423 -9.60 12.33 -5.76
C PHE A 423 -8.11 12.07 -6.02
N GLN A 424 -7.25 13.09 -6.04
CA GLN A 424 -5.81 12.96 -6.18
C GLN A 424 -5.26 12.09 -5.04
N ILE A 425 -5.50 12.45 -3.77
CA ILE A 425 -4.98 11.70 -2.63
C ILE A 425 -5.49 10.26 -2.62
N TYR A 426 -6.76 10.04 -2.96
CA TYR A 426 -7.33 8.70 -3.06
C TYR A 426 -6.72 7.88 -4.20
N LEU A 427 -6.72 8.40 -5.42
CA LEU A 427 -6.29 7.69 -6.62
C LEU A 427 -4.80 7.41 -6.57
N ASP A 428 -4.00 8.37 -6.11
CA ASP A 428 -2.56 8.22 -5.95
C ASP A 428 -2.21 7.13 -4.93
N PHE A 429 -2.83 7.18 -3.75
CA PHE A 429 -2.51 6.24 -2.69
C PHE A 429 -3.09 4.84 -2.93
N SER A 430 -4.28 4.77 -3.53
CA SER A 430 -4.84 3.49 -3.97
C SER A 430 -4.07 2.89 -5.14
N ALA A 431 -3.53 3.71 -6.05
CA ALA A 431 -2.64 3.27 -7.12
C ALA A 431 -1.39 2.60 -6.56
N TYR A 432 -0.74 3.25 -5.60
CA TYR A 432 0.42 2.69 -4.91
C TYR A 432 0.06 1.33 -4.29
N SER A 433 -1.05 1.27 -3.53
CA SER A 433 -1.52 0.05 -2.88
C SER A 433 -1.81 -1.07 -3.88
N ASP A 434 -2.41 -0.74 -5.03
CA ASP A 434 -2.70 -1.70 -6.10
C ASP A 434 -1.43 -2.26 -6.74
N ILE A 435 -0.44 -1.42 -6.99
CA ILE A 435 0.86 -1.84 -7.51
C ILE A 435 1.58 -2.73 -6.49
N ALA A 436 1.55 -2.37 -5.21
CA ALA A 436 2.16 -3.14 -4.13
C ALA A 436 1.53 -4.53 -3.99
N ILE A 437 0.20 -4.60 -3.92
CA ILE A 437 -0.54 -5.86 -3.79
C ILE A 437 -0.38 -6.70 -5.05
N GLY A 438 -0.45 -6.10 -6.25
CA GLY A 438 -0.26 -6.79 -7.51
C GLY A 438 1.15 -7.39 -7.64
N SER A 439 2.17 -6.66 -7.19
CA SER A 439 3.56 -7.14 -7.20
C SER A 439 3.78 -8.29 -6.20
N ALA A 440 3.15 -8.22 -5.04
CA ALA A 440 3.14 -9.35 -4.11
C ALA A 440 2.41 -10.57 -4.67
N GLN A 441 1.29 -10.39 -5.38
CA GLN A 441 0.55 -11.46 -6.05
C GLN A 441 1.41 -12.19 -7.10
N LEU A 442 2.25 -11.46 -7.86
CA LEU A 442 3.22 -12.06 -8.80
C LEU A 442 4.21 -12.99 -8.09
N LEU A 443 4.55 -12.68 -6.84
CA LEU A 443 5.46 -13.47 -6.00
C LEU A 443 4.75 -14.56 -5.18
N GLY A 444 3.42 -14.65 -5.29
CA GLY A 444 2.58 -15.58 -4.54
C GLY A 444 2.15 -15.10 -3.16
N PHE A 445 2.57 -13.91 -2.71
CA PHE A 445 2.23 -13.36 -1.39
C PHE A 445 0.90 -12.61 -1.41
N THR A 446 0.15 -12.73 -0.32
CA THR A 446 -1.12 -12.01 -0.11
C THR A 446 -0.87 -10.84 0.83
N LEU A 447 -1.14 -9.63 0.34
CA LEU A 447 -1.15 -8.42 1.15
C LEU A 447 -2.60 -7.96 1.39
N PRO A 448 -2.88 -7.27 2.51
CA PRO A 448 -4.22 -6.79 2.83
C PRO A 448 -4.65 -5.65 1.90
N GLU A 449 -5.96 -5.57 1.64
CA GLU A 449 -6.58 -4.46 0.92
C GLU A 449 -6.48 -3.16 1.72
N ASN A 450 -6.12 -2.07 1.06
CA ASN A 450 -5.97 -0.77 1.73
C ASN A 450 -7.14 0.19 1.48
N PHE A 451 -7.87 0.03 0.37
CA PHE A 451 -8.97 0.91 -0.01
C PHE A 451 -10.17 0.14 -0.54
N ARG A 452 -11.38 0.60 -0.21
CA ARG A 452 -12.65 0.02 -0.68
C ARG A 452 -13.70 1.10 -0.97
N THR A 453 -13.56 1.81 -2.09
CA THR A 453 -14.46 2.91 -2.51
C THR A 453 -14.87 3.86 -1.35
N PRO A 454 -13.91 4.47 -0.63
CA PRO A 454 -14.17 5.23 0.60
C PRO A 454 -15.14 6.41 0.46
N TYR A 455 -15.22 7.09 -0.69
CA TYR A 455 -16.16 8.21 -0.86
C TYR A 455 -17.60 7.78 -1.11
N ARG A 456 -17.86 6.46 -1.15
CA ARG A 456 -19.21 5.89 -1.13
C ARG A 456 -19.70 5.60 0.29
N SER A 457 -19.01 6.11 1.31
CA SER A 457 -19.34 5.84 2.71
C SER A 457 -20.51 6.69 3.19
N PRO A 458 -21.57 6.08 3.75
CA PRO A 458 -22.73 6.81 4.25
C PRO A 458 -22.52 7.32 5.70
N SER A 459 -21.42 6.97 6.37
CA SER A 459 -21.05 7.54 7.67
C SER A 459 -19.53 7.68 7.80
N LEU A 460 -19.05 8.55 8.69
CA LEU A 460 -17.62 8.68 8.97
C LEU A 460 -16.99 7.39 9.52
N GLN A 461 -17.77 6.59 10.27
CA GLN A 461 -17.31 5.28 10.71
C GLN A 461 -17.08 4.32 9.53
N ASP A 462 -17.97 4.33 8.54
CA ASP A 462 -17.81 3.50 7.34
C ASP A 462 -16.65 4.01 6.46
N PHE A 463 -16.43 5.32 6.40
CA PHE A 463 -15.29 5.93 5.70
C PHE A 463 -13.96 5.35 6.21
N TRP A 464 -13.74 5.38 7.52
CA TRP A 464 -12.53 4.82 8.16
C TRP A 464 -12.43 3.29 8.12
N ARG A 465 -13.48 2.58 7.69
CA ARG A 465 -13.43 1.13 7.39
C ARG A 465 -13.04 0.84 5.95
N ARG A 466 -12.99 1.87 5.09
CA ARG A 466 -12.75 1.78 3.64
C ARG A 466 -11.57 2.62 3.16
N TRP A 467 -11.14 3.58 3.96
CA TRP A 467 -9.97 4.43 3.76
C TRP A 467 -8.79 3.89 4.55
N HIS A 468 -7.61 3.77 3.91
CA HIS A 468 -6.34 3.36 4.53
C HIS A 468 -6.51 2.23 5.57
N ILE A 469 -7.20 1.15 5.15
CA ILE A 469 -7.72 0.08 6.02
C ILE A 469 -6.61 -0.54 6.87
N SER A 470 -5.40 -0.70 6.33
CA SER A 470 -4.27 -1.24 7.08
C SER A 470 -3.91 -0.33 8.26
N LEU A 471 -3.85 0.98 8.07
CA LEU A 471 -3.59 1.96 9.13
C LEU A 471 -4.74 2.01 10.12
N SER A 472 -5.98 2.14 9.66
CA SER A 472 -7.15 2.23 10.55
C SER A 472 -7.29 0.98 11.42
N SER A 473 -6.99 -0.19 10.86
CA SER A 473 -6.97 -1.43 11.61
C SER A 473 -5.79 -1.51 12.59
N TRP A 474 -4.63 -0.97 12.22
CA TRP A 474 -3.46 -0.90 13.09
C TRP A 474 -3.72 0.03 14.29
N LEU A 475 -4.19 1.26 14.04
CA LEU A 475 -4.57 2.22 15.08
C LEU A 475 -5.64 1.63 16.01
N ARG A 476 -6.62 0.91 15.46
CA ARG A 476 -7.62 0.24 16.29
C ARG A 476 -7.00 -0.81 17.22
N ASP A 477 -6.16 -1.70 16.69
CA ASP A 477 -5.72 -2.90 17.40
C ASP A 477 -4.49 -2.67 18.30
N TYR A 478 -3.65 -1.68 17.97
CA TYR A 478 -2.40 -1.36 18.67
C TYR A 478 -2.45 -0.04 19.46
N LEU A 479 -3.46 0.82 19.25
CA LEU A 479 -3.61 2.08 20.00
C LEU A 479 -4.96 2.18 20.70
N TYR A 480 -6.08 2.18 19.97
CA TYR A 480 -7.42 2.38 20.54
C TYR A 480 -7.82 1.30 21.55
N ILE A 481 -7.67 0.02 21.23
CA ILE A 481 -8.01 -1.09 22.13
C ILE A 481 -7.13 -1.06 23.41
N PRO A 482 -5.80 -0.89 23.32
CA PRO A 482 -4.94 -0.72 24.49
C PRO A 482 -5.28 0.46 25.40
N LEU A 483 -5.72 1.60 24.84
CA LEU A 483 -6.20 2.75 25.61
C LEU A 483 -7.50 2.46 26.41
N GLY A 484 -8.10 1.29 26.22
CA GLY A 484 -9.35 0.87 26.84
C GLY A 484 -10.46 0.62 25.82
N GLY A 485 -10.32 1.13 24.59
CA GLY A 485 -11.30 0.97 23.53
C GLY A 485 -12.68 1.45 23.96
N ASN A 486 -13.63 0.52 24.05
CA ASN A 486 -15.00 0.77 24.52
C ASN A 486 -15.21 0.49 26.02
N ARG A 487 -14.15 0.19 26.78
CA ARG A 487 -14.18 -0.08 28.22
C ARG A 487 -14.06 1.23 28.99
N GLY A 488 -14.41 1.24 30.29
CA GLY A 488 -14.30 2.44 31.12
C GLY A 488 -15.45 3.45 30.95
N GLY A 489 -16.57 3.03 30.36
CA GLY A 489 -17.75 3.87 30.17
C GLY A 489 -17.73 4.71 28.89
N GLU A 490 -18.76 5.54 28.70
CA GLU A 490 -18.94 6.30 27.46
C GLU A 490 -17.91 7.41 27.30
N LEU A 491 -17.62 8.18 28.35
CA LEU A 491 -16.65 9.27 28.30
C LEU A 491 -15.26 8.78 27.91
N SER A 492 -14.76 7.72 28.53
CA SER A 492 -13.47 7.11 28.19
C SER A 492 -13.45 6.62 26.74
N THR A 493 -14.56 6.06 26.25
CA THR A 493 -14.67 5.63 24.86
C THR A 493 -14.51 6.80 23.88
N TYR A 494 -15.14 7.94 24.14
CA TYR A 494 -15.02 9.12 23.29
C TYR A 494 -13.62 9.73 23.36
N GLN A 495 -13.04 9.83 24.55
CA GLN A 495 -11.64 10.26 24.73
C GLN A 495 -10.68 9.37 23.95
N ASN A 496 -10.79 8.04 24.08
CA ASN A 496 -9.95 7.09 23.36
C ASN A 496 -10.07 7.23 21.85
N LEU A 497 -11.28 7.49 21.35
CA LEU A 497 -11.53 7.66 19.92
C LEU A 497 -10.91 8.96 19.39
N ILE A 498 -11.10 10.08 20.10
CA ILE A 498 -10.51 11.38 19.74
C ILE A 498 -8.98 11.30 19.81
N LEU A 499 -8.43 10.72 20.88
CA LEU A 499 -6.99 10.55 21.04
C LEU A 499 -6.38 9.67 19.95
N THR A 500 -7.08 8.60 19.54
CA THR A 500 -6.63 7.73 18.44
C THR A 500 -6.53 8.51 17.13
N MET A 501 -7.52 9.36 16.81
CA MET A 501 -7.49 10.15 15.58
C MET A 501 -6.51 11.32 15.64
N LEU A 502 -6.35 11.95 16.81
CA LEU A 502 -5.36 13.01 17.03
C LEU A 502 -3.94 12.46 16.84
N LEU A 503 -3.62 11.34 17.46
CA LEU A 503 -2.32 10.68 17.28
C LEU A 503 -2.14 10.15 15.84
N GLY A 504 -3.23 9.73 15.19
CA GLY A 504 -3.23 9.40 13.76
C GLY A 504 -2.93 10.61 12.87
N GLY A 505 -3.47 11.79 13.20
CA GLY A 505 -3.15 13.05 12.55
C GLY A 505 -1.70 13.45 12.75
N LEU A 506 -1.22 13.48 14.00
CA LEU A 506 0.18 13.78 14.31
C LEU A 506 1.15 12.80 13.61
N TRP A 507 0.76 11.53 13.49
CA TRP A 507 1.53 10.55 12.73
C TRP A 507 1.67 10.91 11.25
N HIS A 508 0.69 11.58 10.64
CA HIS A 508 0.79 12.01 9.25
C HIS A 508 1.82 13.13 9.06
N GLY A 509 1.86 14.14 9.94
CA GLY A 509 2.88 15.18 9.86
C GLY A 509 3.00 16.01 11.14
N ALA A 510 4.16 16.65 11.30
CA ALA A 510 4.52 17.47 12.45
C ALA A 510 4.07 18.93 12.24
N ASN A 511 2.77 19.12 12.02
CA ASN A 511 2.15 20.44 11.84
C ASN A 511 0.78 20.46 12.53
N TRP A 512 0.39 21.62 13.05
CA TRP A 512 -0.92 21.84 13.64
C TRP A 512 -2.10 21.55 12.71
N THR A 513 -1.94 21.73 11.39
CA THR A 513 -2.98 21.41 10.41
C THR A 513 -3.38 19.92 10.47
N PHE A 514 -2.41 19.01 10.68
CA PHE A 514 -2.67 17.58 10.88
C PHE A 514 -3.33 17.27 12.22
N ILE A 515 -3.03 18.03 13.27
CA ILE A 515 -3.69 17.91 14.58
C ILE A 515 -5.17 18.28 14.42
N VAL A 516 -5.47 19.39 13.74
CA VAL A 516 -6.86 19.80 13.46
C VAL A 516 -7.57 18.78 12.61
N TRP A 517 -6.95 18.26 11.55
CA TRP A 517 -7.50 17.17 10.76
C TRP A 517 -7.85 15.94 11.63
N GLY A 518 -6.95 15.56 12.55
CA GLY A 518 -7.17 14.45 13.48
C GLY A 518 -8.33 14.72 14.44
N LEU A 519 -8.43 15.94 14.96
CA LEU A 519 -9.52 16.38 15.84
C LEU A 519 -10.87 16.41 15.11
N LEU A 520 -10.91 16.88 13.86
CA LEU A 520 -12.13 16.88 13.04
C LEU A 520 -12.65 15.45 12.90
N HIS A 521 -11.81 14.53 12.42
CA HIS A 521 -12.25 13.13 12.28
C HIS A 521 -12.57 12.45 13.61
N GLY A 522 -11.83 12.74 14.68
CA GLY A 522 -12.12 12.24 16.04
C GLY A 522 -13.46 12.72 16.56
N GLY A 523 -13.73 14.02 16.47
CA GLY A 523 -15.00 14.63 16.87
C GLY A 523 -16.17 14.13 16.02
N GLY A 524 -16.00 14.05 14.70
CA GLY A 524 -17.02 13.54 13.78
C GLY A 524 -17.38 12.07 14.06
N LEU A 525 -16.39 11.23 14.34
CA LEU A 525 -16.62 9.84 14.76
C LEU A 525 -17.32 9.74 16.12
N ALA A 526 -16.95 10.58 17.09
CA ALA A 526 -17.58 10.64 18.40
C ALA A 526 -19.07 11.04 18.28
N ALA A 527 -19.36 12.10 17.53
CA ALA A 527 -20.73 12.56 17.29
C ALA A 527 -21.58 11.53 16.49
N THR A 528 -20.97 10.85 15.51
CA THR A 528 -21.62 9.77 14.76
C THR A 528 -22.03 8.64 15.69
N ARG A 529 -21.11 8.22 16.58
CA ARG A 529 -21.35 7.16 17.56
C ARG A 529 -22.44 7.55 18.56
N LEU A 530 -22.44 8.79 19.05
CA LEU A 530 -23.45 9.29 19.98
C LEU A 530 -24.85 9.11 19.40
N THR A 531 -25.05 9.51 18.14
CA THR A 531 -26.34 9.37 17.46
C THR A 531 -26.72 7.91 17.25
N GLN A 532 -25.77 7.05 16.83
CA GLN A 532 -26.02 5.63 16.59
C GLN A 532 -26.40 4.85 17.87
N ARG A 533 -25.96 5.31 19.04
CA ARG A 533 -26.26 4.67 20.33
C ARG A 533 -27.48 5.25 21.03
N ALA A 534 -27.92 6.44 20.64
CA ALA A 534 -29.05 7.09 21.28
C ALA A 534 -30.35 6.29 21.08
N THR A 535 -31.08 6.06 22.16
CA THR A 535 -32.42 5.44 22.12
C THR A 535 -33.44 6.29 21.38
N ARG A 536 -33.21 7.62 21.34
CA ARG A 536 -34.04 8.61 20.63
C ARG A 536 -33.15 9.45 19.72
N PRO A 537 -32.69 8.93 18.57
CA PRO A 537 -31.72 9.62 17.72
C PRO A 537 -32.28 10.91 17.09
N LEU A 538 -33.60 11.01 16.91
CA LEU A 538 -34.26 12.26 16.51
C LEU A 538 -34.12 13.38 17.55
N ARG A 539 -34.01 13.05 18.86
CA ARG A 539 -33.71 14.05 19.89
C ARG A 539 -32.28 14.56 19.78
N VAL A 540 -31.33 13.68 19.46
CA VAL A 540 -29.94 14.07 19.21
C VAL A 540 -29.88 15.04 18.03
N LEU A 541 -30.60 14.73 16.93
CA LEU A 541 -30.72 15.65 15.80
C LEU A 541 -31.32 17.00 16.21
N ALA A 542 -32.43 17.01 16.96
CA ALA A 542 -33.06 18.26 17.41
C ALA A 542 -32.12 19.11 18.28
N ILE A 543 -31.39 18.49 19.21
CA ILE A 543 -30.38 19.17 20.04
C ILE A 543 -29.26 19.71 19.16
N ALA A 544 -28.74 18.90 18.24
CA ALA A 544 -27.69 19.31 17.33
C ALA A 544 -28.12 20.46 16.40
N SER A 545 -29.36 20.47 15.93
CA SER A 545 -29.95 21.60 15.19
C SER A 545 -30.06 22.85 16.04
N GLY A 546 -30.40 22.72 17.33
CA GLY A 546 -30.41 23.83 18.27
C GLY A 546 -29.01 24.40 18.52
N ILE A 547 -28.01 23.54 18.75
CA ILE A 547 -26.60 23.93 18.86
C ILE A 547 -26.13 24.64 17.59
N PHE A 548 -26.47 24.10 16.41
CA PHE A 548 -26.16 24.71 15.13
C PHE A 548 -26.76 26.11 15.00
N ALA A 549 -28.06 26.27 15.30
CA ALA A 549 -28.74 27.55 15.19
C ALA A 549 -28.16 28.61 16.14
N VAL A 550 -27.89 28.23 17.40
CA VAL A 550 -27.27 29.13 18.40
C VAL A 550 -25.84 29.47 18.00
N GLY A 551 -25.05 28.47 17.64
CA GLY A 551 -23.66 28.64 17.20
C GLY A 551 -23.57 29.56 15.98
N LEU A 552 -24.36 29.30 14.93
CA LEU A 552 -24.43 30.15 13.75
C LEU A 552 -24.84 31.59 14.11
N THR A 553 -25.79 31.77 15.03
CA THR A 553 -26.20 33.12 15.47
C THR A 553 -25.05 33.85 16.18
N ILE A 554 -24.34 33.17 17.08
CA ILE A 554 -23.18 33.74 17.77
C ILE A 554 -22.07 34.08 16.77
N ASP A 555 -21.82 33.20 15.79
CA ASP A 555 -20.78 33.37 14.78
C ASP A 555 -21.06 34.57 13.86
N LEU A 556 -22.33 34.79 13.51
CA LEU A 556 -22.79 35.93 12.70
C LEU A 556 -22.83 37.27 13.46
N VAL A 557 -22.95 37.26 14.79
CA VAL A 557 -23.25 38.46 15.60
C VAL A 557 -22.12 38.84 16.57
N GLY A 558 -21.34 37.88 17.05
CA GLY A 558 -20.56 38.01 18.30
C GLY A 558 -19.06 37.78 18.20
N LEU A 559 -18.53 37.42 17.02
CA LEU A 559 -17.09 37.23 16.84
C LEU A 559 -16.52 38.35 15.96
N GLU A 560 -15.42 38.97 16.43
CA GLU A 560 -14.73 40.01 15.66
C GLU A 560 -14.07 39.40 14.41
N PRO A 561 -14.23 40.02 13.22
CA PRO A 561 -13.62 39.55 11.97
C PRO A 561 -12.09 39.40 12.00
N SER A 562 -11.44 39.98 13.02
CA SER A 562 -9.99 39.98 13.22
C SER A 562 -9.41 38.60 13.59
N GLN A 563 -10.24 37.60 13.94
CA GLN A 563 -9.78 36.24 14.27
C GLN A 563 -10.47 35.15 13.42
N PRO A 564 -10.09 35.00 12.13
CA PRO A 564 -10.72 34.04 11.22
C PRO A 564 -10.66 32.58 11.69
N TRP A 565 -9.61 32.22 12.43
CA TRP A 565 -9.44 30.88 12.99
C TRP A 565 -10.47 30.59 14.10
N ALA A 566 -10.85 31.60 14.90
CA ALA A 566 -11.79 31.44 16.00
C ALA A 566 -13.20 31.18 15.44
N HIS A 567 -13.58 31.93 14.39
CA HIS A 567 -14.78 31.67 13.61
C HIS A 567 -14.78 30.25 13.04
N LEU A 568 -13.70 29.82 12.40
CA LEU A 568 -13.63 28.49 11.81
C LEU A 568 -13.74 27.38 12.85
N ALA A 569 -12.96 27.45 13.93
CA ALA A 569 -13.01 26.48 15.01
C ALA A 569 -14.41 26.41 15.64
N PHE A 570 -15.04 27.58 15.85
CA PHE A 570 -16.39 27.68 16.38
C PHE A 570 -17.43 27.11 15.40
N ALA A 571 -17.30 27.41 14.11
CA ALA A 571 -18.11 26.84 13.02
C ALA A 571 -18.10 25.32 13.00
N TRP A 572 -16.93 24.73 13.19
CA TRP A 572 -16.81 23.28 13.32
C TRP A 572 -17.48 22.75 14.59
N LEU A 573 -17.36 23.43 15.73
CA LEU A 573 -17.99 22.99 16.99
C LEU A 573 -19.51 22.85 16.86
N TYR A 574 -20.19 23.77 16.16
CA TYR A 574 -21.65 23.74 16.03
C TYR A 574 -22.14 22.95 14.80
N SER A 575 -21.34 22.80 13.75
CA SER A 575 -21.74 22.08 12.52
C SER A 575 -21.50 20.57 12.59
N VAL A 576 -20.41 20.10 13.21
CA VAL A 576 -20.06 18.67 13.27
C VAL A 576 -21.16 17.83 13.93
N PRO A 577 -21.76 18.22 15.08
CA PRO A 577 -22.81 17.41 15.71
C PRO A 577 -24.03 17.25 14.82
N LEU A 578 -24.46 18.32 14.13
CA LEU A 578 -25.59 18.29 13.22
C LEU A 578 -25.29 17.39 12.01
N TRP A 579 -24.12 17.55 11.42
CA TRP A 579 -23.66 16.76 10.29
C TRP A 579 -23.61 15.26 10.62
N ALA A 580 -23.02 14.92 11.76
CA ALA A 580 -22.87 13.55 12.22
C ALA A 580 -24.23 12.93 12.60
N ALA A 581 -25.13 13.69 13.22
CA ALA A 581 -26.47 13.21 13.56
C ALA A 581 -27.30 12.92 12.31
N LEU A 582 -27.29 13.83 11.33
CA LEU A 582 -28.00 13.68 10.07
C LEU A 582 -27.49 12.47 9.28
N THR A 583 -26.18 12.36 9.09
CA THR A 583 -25.57 11.25 8.36
C THR A 583 -25.76 9.92 9.08
N ALA A 584 -25.66 9.87 10.41
CA ALA A 584 -25.92 8.66 11.19
C ALA A 584 -27.37 8.18 11.07
N LEU A 585 -28.35 9.09 11.09
CA LEU A 585 -29.78 8.76 10.91
C LEU A 585 -30.06 8.21 9.51
N LEU A 586 -29.60 8.91 8.46
CA LEU A 586 -29.77 8.50 7.07
C LEU A 586 -29.07 7.15 6.79
N ALA A 587 -27.88 6.95 7.37
CA ALA A 587 -27.12 5.71 7.26
C ALA A 587 -27.64 4.57 8.15
N GLY A 588 -28.51 4.87 9.13
CA GLY A 588 -29.07 3.89 10.06
C GLY A 588 -30.25 3.12 9.48
N LEU A 589 -30.79 3.53 8.33
CA LEU A 589 -31.90 2.83 7.70
C LEU A 589 -31.51 1.39 7.33
N PRO A 590 -32.34 0.40 7.69
CA PRO A 590 -32.03 -1.01 7.45
C PRO A 590 -31.91 -1.26 5.95
N GLU A 591 -30.84 -1.95 5.56
CA GLU A 591 -30.67 -2.40 4.18
C GLU A 591 -31.76 -3.43 3.85
N PRO A 592 -32.58 -3.20 2.81
CA PRO A 592 -33.62 -4.14 2.44
C PRO A 592 -33.01 -5.46 1.97
N THR A 593 -33.72 -6.58 2.15
CA THR A 593 -33.23 -7.90 1.73
C THR A 593 -33.22 -8.04 0.21
N VAL A 594 -32.21 -8.74 -0.32
CA VAL A 594 -32.12 -9.07 -1.75
C VAL A 594 -32.73 -10.45 -1.99
N VAL A 595 -33.85 -10.49 -2.71
CA VAL A 595 -34.60 -11.74 -2.99
C VAL A 595 -35.01 -11.88 -4.46
N GLY A 596 -34.60 -10.98 -5.35
CA GLY A 596 -34.99 -11.03 -6.77
C GLY A 596 -33.86 -11.51 -7.69
N THR A 597 -34.06 -11.27 -8.99
CA THR A 597 -33.14 -11.67 -10.06
C THR A 597 -32.36 -10.46 -10.60
N PRO A 598 -31.02 -10.54 -10.78
CA PRO A 598 -30.20 -9.51 -11.41
C PRO A 598 -30.77 -8.95 -12.72
N ARG A 599 -30.72 -7.63 -12.89
CA ARG A 599 -31.21 -6.90 -14.08
C ARG A 599 -30.08 -6.07 -14.72
N PRO A 600 -29.16 -6.71 -15.47
CA PRO A 600 -27.94 -6.04 -15.97
C PRO A 600 -28.22 -4.87 -16.92
N GLN A 601 -29.27 -4.95 -17.73
CA GLN A 601 -29.67 -3.85 -18.63
C GLN A 601 -30.13 -2.62 -17.84
N LEU A 602 -30.91 -2.82 -16.77
CA LEU A 602 -31.36 -1.74 -15.91
C LEU A 602 -30.20 -1.15 -15.10
N ALA A 603 -29.27 -1.99 -14.64
CA ALA A 603 -28.04 -1.53 -14.00
C ALA A 603 -27.21 -0.64 -14.93
N LEU A 604 -27.09 -1.00 -16.20
CA LEU A 604 -26.42 -0.18 -17.20
C LEU A 604 -27.12 1.17 -17.40
N LEU A 605 -28.45 1.20 -17.52
CA LEU A 605 -29.22 2.44 -17.65
C LEU A 605 -28.98 3.38 -16.45
N TYR A 606 -29.01 2.85 -15.23
CA TYR A 606 -28.73 3.64 -14.03
C TYR A 606 -27.29 4.16 -13.97
N ARG A 607 -26.30 3.39 -14.48
CA ARG A 607 -24.92 3.89 -14.61
C ARG A 607 -24.81 5.04 -15.61
N LEU A 608 -25.48 4.92 -16.76
CA LEU A 608 -25.51 5.98 -17.76
C LEU A 608 -26.20 7.24 -17.21
N ALA A 609 -27.32 7.08 -16.49
CA ALA A 609 -28.00 8.18 -15.82
C ALA A 609 -27.11 8.84 -14.75
N ALA A 610 -26.40 8.05 -13.95
CA ALA A 610 -25.44 8.56 -12.97
C ALA A 610 -24.31 9.37 -13.64
N GLY A 611 -23.71 8.82 -14.70
CA GLY A 611 -22.68 9.51 -15.48
C GLY A 611 -23.18 10.82 -16.08
N ALA A 612 -24.39 10.83 -16.66
CA ALA A 612 -25.01 12.03 -17.20
C ALA A 612 -25.28 13.08 -16.12
N ALA A 613 -25.76 12.67 -14.93
CA ALA A 613 -25.99 13.57 -13.81
C ALA A 613 -24.69 14.21 -13.29
N PHE A 614 -23.61 13.43 -13.14
CA PHE A 614 -22.30 13.98 -12.75
C PHE A 614 -21.72 14.90 -13.83
N ALA A 615 -21.86 14.55 -15.11
CA ALA A 615 -21.42 15.40 -16.21
C ALA A 615 -22.21 16.72 -16.24
N GLY A 616 -23.53 16.64 -16.02
CA GLY A 616 -24.41 17.80 -15.89
C GLY A 616 -24.02 18.69 -14.71
N ALA A 617 -23.74 18.12 -13.54
CA ALA A 617 -23.29 18.87 -12.37
C ALA A 617 -22.01 19.67 -12.67
N LEU A 618 -21.05 19.05 -13.35
CA LEU A 618 -19.79 19.68 -13.72
C LEU A 618 -19.95 20.74 -14.82
N ALA A 619 -20.86 20.52 -15.77
CA ALA A 619 -21.19 21.50 -16.80
C ALA A 619 -21.94 22.72 -16.24
N MET A 620 -22.76 22.52 -15.21
CA MET A 620 -23.51 23.57 -14.52
C MET A 620 -22.67 24.39 -13.54
N LEU A 621 -21.48 23.91 -13.17
CA LEU A 621 -20.56 24.61 -12.26
C LEU A 621 -20.27 26.05 -12.72
N GLN A 622 -20.27 26.30 -14.03
CA GLN A 622 -20.02 27.60 -14.65
C GLN A 622 -21.27 28.51 -14.82
N TRP A 623 -22.48 28.00 -14.54
CA TRP A 623 -23.76 28.69 -14.81
C TRP A 623 -24.61 29.00 -13.56
N GLY A 624 -24.10 28.72 -12.34
CA GLY A 624 -24.47 29.47 -11.13
C GLY A 624 -25.86 29.24 -10.48
N PRO A 625 -26.30 28.01 -10.17
CA PRO A 625 -26.91 27.85 -8.84
C PRO A 625 -26.44 26.59 -8.11
N VAL A 626 -25.82 26.78 -6.93
CA VAL A 626 -25.42 25.73 -5.97
C VAL A 626 -26.49 24.66 -5.76
N PRO A 627 -27.78 25.01 -5.62
CA PRO A 627 -28.82 24.01 -5.42
C PRO A 627 -28.93 23.02 -6.57
N LEU A 628 -28.81 23.49 -7.83
CA LEU A 628 -28.92 22.62 -9.00
C LEU A 628 -27.72 21.68 -9.14
N VAL A 629 -26.50 22.19 -8.95
CA VAL A 629 -25.28 21.37 -8.95
C VAL A 629 -25.35 20.30 -7.86
N SER A 630 -25.71 20.71 -6.64
CA SER A 630 -25.86 19.80 -5.50
C SER A 630 -26.93 18.73 -5.76
N MET A 631 -28.07 19.13 -6.33
CA MET A 631 -29.13 18.20 -6.72
C MET A 631 -28.64 17.18 -7.75
N LEU A 632 -27.90 17.61 -8.78
CA LEU A 632 -27.37 16.71 -9.82
C LEU A 632 -26.33 15.73 -9.26
N VAL A 633 -25.47 16.17 -8.35
CA VAL A 633 -24.53 15.28 -7.64
C VAL A 633 -25.28 14.23 -6.82
N VAL A 634 -26.30 14.65 -6.06
CA VAL A 634 -27.14 13.74 -5.26
C VAL A 634 -27.89 12.76 -6.17
N MET A 635 -28.48 13.23 -7.27
CA MET A 635 -29.18 12.39 -8.25
C MET A 635 -28.25 11.39 -8.91
N GLY A 636 -27.04 11.81 -9.31
CA GLY A 636 -26.02 10.90 -9.84
C GLY A 636 -25.62 9.85 -8.81
N ALA A 637 -25.51 10.25 -7.54
CA ALA A 637 -25.16 9.34 -6.48
C ALA A 637 -26.23 8.27 -6.22
N ILE A 638 -27.49 8.70 -6.20
CA ILE A 638 -28.65 7.83 -6.05
C ILE A 638 -28.76 6.87 -7.24
N ALA A 639 -28.59 7.36 -8.48
CA ALA A 639 -28.63 6.54 -9.68
C ALA A 639 -27.56 5.44 -9.64
N ALA A 640 -26.34 5.71 -9.19
CA ALA A 640 -25.33 4.65 -9.06
C ALA A 640 -25.66 3.62 -7.97
N LEU A 641 -26.28 4.04 -6.85
CA LEU A 641 -26.77 3.10 -5.85
C LEU A 641 -27.86 2.21 -6.44
N PHE A 642 -28.79 2.77 -7.22
CA PHE A 642 -29.79 1.99 -7.95
C PHE A 642 -29.17 1.04 -8.99
N ALA A 643 -28.06 1.42 -9.62
CA ALA A 643 -27.33 0.53 -10.51
C ALA A 643 -26.85 -0.72 -9.78
N ASP A 644 -26.23 -0.54 -8.60
CA ASP A 644 -25.77 -1.66 -7.78
C ASP A 644 -26.94 -2.53 -7.32
N VAL A 645 -28.06 -1.92 -6.93
CA VAL A 645 -29.29 -2.63 -6.57
C VAL A 645 -29.82 -3.44 -7.75
N ALA A 646 -29.87 -2.86 -8.95
CA ALA A 646 -30.31 -3.55 -10.15
C ALA A 646 -29.38 -4.71 -10.53
N GLU A 647 -28.07 -4.63 -10.25
CA GLU A 647 -27.14 -5.75 -10.44
C GLU A 647 -27.43 -6.93 -9.52
N VAL A 648 -27.87 -6.68 -8.28
CA VAL A 648 -28.25 -7.79 -7.38
C VAL A 648 -29.70 -8.23 -7.61
N GLY A 649 -30.55 -7.31 -8.08
CA GLY A 649 -31.92 -7.54 -8.49
C GLY A 649 -32.90 -7.79 -7.34
N PRO A 650 -33.49 -6.78 -6.70
CA PRO A 650 -34.48 -7.01 -5.65
C PRO A 650 -35.86 -7.41 -6.21
N SER A 651 -36.72 -7.98 -5.35
CA SER A 651 -38.10 -8.29 -5.72
C SER A 651 -38.90 -7.00 -5.95
N PRO A 652 -39.96 -7.01 -6.80
CA PRO A 652 -40.80 -5.84 -7.02
C PRO A 652 -41.44 -5.28 -5.73
N ALA A 653 -41.80 -6.16 -4.78
CA ALA A 653 -42.34 -5.78 -3.49
C ALA A 653 -41.33 -4.99 -2.61
N ALA A 654 -40.03 -5.21 -2.82
CA ALA A 654 -38.97 -4.50 -2.11
C ALA A 654 -38.55 -3.19 -2.81
N ALA A 655 -39.05 -2.90 -4.02
CA ALA A 655 -38.57 -1.78 -4.85
C ALA A 655 -38.75 -0.41 -4.16
N VAL A 656 -39.87 -0.20 -3.46
CA VAL A 656 -40.14 1.06 -2.73
C VAL A 656 -39.19 1.22 -1.54
N ALA A 657 -38.99 0.16 -0.76
CA ALA A 657 -38.05 0.17 0.37
C ALA A 657 -36.61 0.42 -0.10
N TRP A 658 -36.22 -0.19 -1.24
CA TRP A 658 -34.95 0.08 -1.90
C TRP A 658 -34.82 1.53 -2.37
N GLY A 659 -35.89 2.12 -2.89
CA GLY A 659 -35.86 3.52 -3.31
C GLY A 659 -35.65 4.48 -2.15
N GLN A 660 -36.37 4.28 -1.04
CA GLN A 660 -36.19 5.08 0.18
C GLN A 660 -34.79 4.90 0.78
N TRP A 661 -34.30 3.66 0.83
CA TRP A 661 -32.96 3.37 1.31
C TRP A 661 -31.88 4.00 0.43
N ALA A 662 -32.00 3.87 -0.90
CA ALA A 662 -31.01 4.41 -1.84
C ALA A 662 -30.98 5.94 -1.82
N LEU A 663 -32.14 6.59 -1.69
CA LEU A 663 -32.23 8.04 -1.52
C LEU A 663 -31.50 8.50 -0.25
N ALA A 664 -31.86 7.94 0.90
CA ALA A 664 -31.26 8.30 2.18
C ALA A 664 -29.74 8.03 2.20
N ARG A 665 -29.32 6.87 1.66
CA ARG A 665 -27.90 6.53 1.51
C ARG A 665 -27.19 7.49 0.58
N GLY A 666 -27.76 7.83 -0.57
CA GLY A 666 -27.17 8.76 -1.53
C GLY A 666 -26.89 10.12 -0.89
N VAL A 667 -27.87 10.67 -0.16
CA VAL A 667 -27.70 11.92 0.60
C VAL A 667 -26.63 11.76 1.68
N ALA A 668 -26.67 10.69 2.48
CA ALA A 668 -25.68 10.45 3.53
C ALA A 668 -24.25 10.38 2.98
N VAL A 669 -24.09 9.72 1.83
CA VAL A 669 -22.79 9.57 1.15
C VAL A 669 -22.27 10.93 0.67
N VAL A 670 -23.10 11.74 0.02
CA VAL A 670 -22.70 13.09 -0.43
C VAL A 670 -22.30 13.96 0.77
N LEU A 671 -23.07 13.92 1.86
CA LEU A 671 -22.73 14.64 3.09
C LEU A 671 -21.41 14.14 3.69
N VAL A 672 -21.18 12.84 3.81
CA VAL A 672 -19.88 12.35 4.32
C VAL A 672 -18.74 12.74 3.39
N PHE A 673 -18.93 12.71 2.08
CA PHE A 673 -17.92 13.13 1.11
C PHE A 673 -17.55 14.60 1.26
N VAL A 674 -18.54 15.50 1.39
CA VAL A 674 -18.28 16.95 1.61
C VAL A 674 -17.54 17.18 2.92
N TYR A 675 -17.95 16.51 4.01
CA TYR A 675 -17.23 16.58 5.28
C TYR A 675 -15.76 16.19 5.14
N VAL A 676 -15.52 15.07 4.46
CA VAL A 676 -14.17 14.54 4.22
C VAL A 676 -13.35 15.50 3.35
N CYS A 677 -13.96 16.11 2.31
CA CYS A 677 -13.32 17.14 1.48
C CYS A 677 -12.90 18.37 2.29
N LEU A 678 -13.78 18.85 3.18
CA LEU A 678 -13.46 19.99 4.05
C LEU A 678 -12.34 19.64 5.05
N ALA A 679 -12.34 18.43 5.62
CA ALA A 679 -11.24 17.97 6.46
C ALA A 679 -9.92 17.90 5.66
N TRP A 680 -9.96 17.44 4.40
CA TRP A 680 -8.80 17.36 3.53
C TRP A 680 -8.12 18.70 3.26
N ILE A 681 -8.81 19.84 3.40
CA ILE A 681 -8.20 21.17 3.28
C ILE A 681 -7.04 21.30 4.27
N PHE A 682 -7.25 20.95 5.53
CA PHE A 682 -6.21 21.01 6.56
C PHE A 682 -5.10 19.98 6.33
N PHE A 683 -5.41 18.83 5.76
CA PHE A 683 -4.40 17.83 5.45
C PHE A 683 -3.47 18.28 4.30
N ARG A 684 -3.99 19.08 3.36
CA ARG A 684 -3.23 19.59 2.21
C ARG A 684 -2.52 20.90 2.50
N ALA A 685 -3.15 21.77 3.28
CA ALA A 685 -2.65 23.11 3.50
C ALA A 685 -1.25 23.09 4.12
N VAL A 686 -0.39 23.97 3.63
CA VAL A 686 1.00 24.08 4.08
C VAL A 686 1.05 24.57 5.53
N ASP A 687 0.12 25.47 5.88
CA ASP A 687 -0.06 26.05 7.20
C ASP A 687 -1.53 26.43 7.40
N PHE A 688 -1.84 27.07 8.54
CA PHE A 688 -3.20 27.49 8.84
C PHE A 688 -3.70 28.66 7.99
N ASP A 689 -2.82 29.60 7.65
CA ASP A 689 -3.22 30.78 6.88
C ASP A 689 -3.65 30.35 5.47
N ASN A 690 -2.93 29.39 4.89
CA ASN A 690 -3.29 28.74 3.65
C ASN A 690 -4.63 28.00 3.73
N ALA A 691 -4.88 27.23 4.81
CA ALA A 691 -6.17 26.56 5.02
C ALA A 691 -7.33 27.57 5.11
N LEU A 692 -7.11 28.67 5.85
CA LEU A 692 -8.08 29.76 6.00
C LEU A 692 -8.31 30.51 4.68
N ALA A 693 -7.28 30.69 3.85
CA ALA A 693 -7.41 31.30 2.53
C ALA A 693 -8.27 30.44 1.59
N VAL A 694 -8.10 29.11 1.60
CA VAL A 694 -8.97 28.20 0.84
C VAL A 694 -10.42 28.29 1.33
N LEU A 695 -10.64 28.28 2.64
CA LEU A 695 -11.98 28.36 3.22
C LEU A 695 -12.67 29.71 3.00
N SER A 696 -11.94 30.81 3.11
CA SER A 696 -12.47 32.15 2.85
C SER A 696 -12.89 32.30 1.39
N ARG A 697 -12.12 31.73 0.46
CA ARG A 697 -12.48 31.69 -0.97
C ARG A 697 -13.70 30.84 -1.25
N LEU A 698 -13.88 29.71 -0.57
CA LEU A 698 -15.14 28.95 -0.64
C LEU A 698 -16.34 29.77 -0.16
N GLY A 699 -16.14 30.63 0.86
CA GLY A 699 -17.17 31.50 1.42
C GLY A 699 -17.53 32.72 0.57
N ALA A 700 -16.73 33.08 -0.45
CA ALA A 700 -17.00 34.23 -1.33
C ALA A 700 -18.18 34.02 -2.29
N LEU A 701 -18.55 32.76 -2.54
CA LEU A 701 -19.65 32.34 -3.43
C LEU A 701 -19.57 32.90 -4.87
N GLU A 702 -18.36 32.93 -5.43
CA GLU A 702 -18.06 33.25 -6.83
C GLU A 702 -18.16 31.99 -7.72
N TRP A 703 -18.83 32.08 -8.89
CA TRP A 703 -19.22 30.91 -9.70
C TRP A 703 -18.56 30.81 -11.07
N ASP A 704 -17.74 31.77 -11.44
CA ASP A 704 -16.97 31.74 -12.68
C ASP A 704 -15.92 30.63 -12.63
N THR A 705 -15.67 29.95 -13.76
CA THR A 705 -14.68 28.85 -13.80
C THR A 705 -13.75 28.91 -15.00
N PRO A 706 -13.11 30.07 -15.28
CA PRO A 706 -12.28 30.26 -16.47
C PRO A 706 -11.10 29.27 -16.56
N ASN A 707 -10.60 28.78 -15.43
CA ASN A 707 -9.46 27.87 -15.32
C ASN A 707 -9.86 26.39 -15.41
N LEU A 708 -11.15 26.04 -15.33
CA LEU A 708 -11.63 24.66 -15.51
C LEU A 708 -11.82 24.31 -16.99
N ILE A 709 -10.70 24.14 -17.68
CA ILE A 709 -10.64 23.72 -19.08
C ILE A 709 -11.29 22.33 -19.29
N PRO A 710 -11.76 22.00 -20.52
CA PRO A 710 -12.50 20.77 -20.79
C PRO A 710 -11.78 19.48 -20.36
N VAL A 711 -10.46 19.41 -20.52
CA VAL A 711 -9.68 18.22 -20.12
C VAL A 711 -9.64 18.03 -18.59
N VAL A 712 -9.60 19.11 -17.81
CA VAL A 712 -9.70 19.06 -16.33
C VAL A 712 -11.08 18.60 -15.91
N LYS A 713 -12.13 19.13 -16.55
CA LYS A 713 -13.51 18.68 -16.34
C LYS A 713 -13.66 17.18 -16.66
N LEU A 714 -13.11 16.71 -17.79
CA LEU A 714 -13.15 15.30 -18.16
C LEU A 714 -12.43 14.39 -17.15
N ALA A 715 -11.26 14.79 -16.67
CA ALA A 715 -10.51 14.04 -15.66
C ALA A 715 -11.27 13.96 -14.32
N LEU A 716 -11.83 15.08 -13.85
CA LEU A 716 -12.68 15.13 -12.66
C LEU A 716 -13.91 14.23 -12.81
N LEU A 717 -14.61 14.32 -13.94
CA LEU A 717 -15.75 13.47 -14.23
C LEU A 717 -15.36 11.99 -14.22
N THR A 718 -14.23 11.65 -14.84
CA THR A 718 -13.71 10.28 -14.88
C THR A 718 -13.38 9.76 -13.48
N ALA A 719 -12.75 10.58 -12.64
CA ALA A 719 -12.44 10.24 -11.25
C ALA A 719 -13.73 10.01 -10.41
N VAL A 720 -14.71 10.91 -10.52
CA VAL A 720 -16.01 10.79 -9.84
C VAL A 720 -16.74 9.54 -10.29
N VAL A 721 -16.93 9.35 -11.61
CA VAL A 721 -17.69 8.24 -12.18
C VAL A 721 -17.03 6.89 -11.89
N SER A 722 -15.71 6.78 -12.08
CA SER A 722 -14.98 5.52 -11.85
C SER A 722 -15.03 5.05 -10.40
N HIS A 723 -15.12 5.99 -9.45
CA HIS A 723 -15.21 5.69 -8.03
C HIS A 723 -16.64 5.43 -7.55
N TRP A 724 -17.61 6.07 -8.20
CA TRP A 724 -19.01 5.92 -7.81
C TRP A 724 -19.63 4.61 -8.28
N PHE A 725 -19.04 3.94 -9.26
CA PHE A 725 -19.44 2.60 -9.69
C PHE A 725 -18.79 1.52 -8.83
N ALA A 726 -19.56 0.45 -8.51
CA ALA A 726 -19.04 -0.64 -7.69
C ALA A 726 -17.85 -1.32 -8.37
N PRO A 727 -16.87 -1.89 -7.63
CA PRO A 727 -15.75 -2.62 -8.20
C PRO A 727 -16.15 -3.76 -9.16
N ARG A 728 -17.34 -4.35 -8.95
CA ARG A 728 -17.92 -5.37 -9.84
C ARG A 728 -18.12 -4.88 -11.27
N SER A 729 -18.34 -3.59 -11.48
CA SER A 729 -18.49 -2.96 -12.79
C SER A 729 -17.29 -3.23 -13.71
N PHE A 730 -16.11 -3.42 -13.11
CA PHE A 730 -14.86 -3.67 -13.82
C PHE A 730 -14.40 -5.13 -13.76
N ALA A 731 -15.15 -6.01 -13.06
CA ALA A 731 -14.78 -7.41 -12.89
C ALA A 731 -14.76 -8.17 -14.23
N ALA A 732 -15.65 -7.83 -15.17
CA ALA A 732 -15.68 -8.47 -16.49
C ALA A 732 -14.36 -8.22 -17.28
N LEU A 733 -13.80 -7.01 -17.21
CA LEU A 733 -12.53 -6.67 -17.87
C LEU A 733 -11.37 -7.43 -17.24
N ARG A 734 -11.31 -7.45 -15.90
CA ARG A 734 -10.34 -8.24 -15.15
C ARG A 734 -10.42 -9.72 -15.52
N ASP A 735 -11.62 -10.30 -15.46
CA ASP A 735 -11.83 -11.72 -15.71
C ASP A 735 -11.52 -12.10 -17.16
N ALA A 736 -11.83 -11.22 -18.12
CA ALA A 736 -11.44 -11.37 -19.52
C ALA A 736 -9.91 -11.35 -19.68
N PHE A 737 -9.23 -10.40 -19.04
CA PHE A 737 -7.77 -10.31 -19.05
C PHE A 737 -7.11 -11.54 -18.41
N VAL A 738 -7.59 -12.00 -17.25
CA VAL A 738 -7.06 -13.16 -16.54
C VAL A 738 -7.23 -14.45 -17.36
N ARG A 739 -8.36 -14.62 -18.06
CA ARG A 739 -8.60 -15.77 -18.94
C ARG A 739 -7.83 -15.71 -20.26
N ALA A 740 -7.39 -14.54 -20.69
CA ALA A 740 -6.70 -14.37 -21.95
C ALA A 740 -5.36 -15.15 -21.98
N PRO A 741 -4.92 -15.63 -23.15
CA PRO A 741 -3.59 -16.20 -23.28
C PRO A 741 -2.53 -15.14 -22.99
N TRP A 742 -1.34 -15.56 -22.54
CA TRP A 742 -0.28 -14.63 -22.11
C TRP A 742 0.10 -13.61 -23.19
N TRP A 743 0.16 -13.99 -24.46
CA TRP A 743 0.49 -13.06 -25.54
C TRP A 743 -0.55 -11.94 -25.67
N ALA A 744 -1.83 -12.25 -25.45
CA ALA A 744 -2.91 -11.25 -25.47
C ALA A 744 -2.83 -10.33 -24.26
N GLN A 745 -2.50 -10.87 -23.08
CA GLN A 745 -2.18 -10.07 -21.90
C GLN A 745 -1.02 -9.11 -22.21
N GLY A 746 0.01 -9.58 -22.91
CA GLY A 746 1.16 -8.77 -23.34
C GLY A 746 0.81 -7.63 -24.27
N VAL A 747 -0.03 -7.88 -25.27
CA VAL A 747 -0.53 -6.85 -26.18
C VAL A 747 -1.29 -5.78 -25.40
N VAL A 748 -2.16 -6.19 -24.47
CA VAL A 748 -2.90 -5.24 -23.60
C VAL A 748 -1.93 -4.44 -22.73
N MET A 749 -0.92 -5.09 -22.13
CA MET A 749 0.09 -4.41 -21.32
C MET A 749 0.90 -3.39 -22.13
N ALA A 750 1.32 -3.75 -23.35
CA ALA A 750 2.09 -2.88 -24.24
C ALA A 750 1.25 -1.70 -24.76
N ALA A 751 0.00 -1.95 -25.15
CA ALA A 751 -0.91 -0.88 -25.55
C ALA A 751 -1.16 0.10 -24.41
N ALA A 752 -1.40 -0.41 -23.20
CA ALA A 752 -1.63 0.45 -22.05
C ALA A 752 -0.36 1.20 -21.63
N ALA A 753 0.81 0.57 -21.70
CA ALA A 753 2.09 1.23 -21.50
C ALA A 753 2.29 2.41 -22.46
N ARG A 754 1.96 2.22 -23.75
CA ARG A 754 2.05 3.27 -24.77
C ARG A 754 1.06 4.42 -24.54
N ILE A 755 -0.18 4.10 -24.15
CA ILE A 755 -1.21 5.10 -23.84
C ILE A 755 -0.81 5.91 -22.63
N LEU A 756 -0.39 5.24 -21.56
CA LEU A 756 0.07 5.92 -20.36
C LEU A 756 1.25 6.83 -20.73
N ALA A 757 2.20 6.38 -21.58
CA ALA A 757 3.38 7.16 -21.98
C ALA A 757 3.03 8.55 -22.49
N GLU A 758 1.93 8.67 -23.25
CA GLU A 758 1.42 9.95 -23.75
C GLU A 758 0.75 10.80 -22.67
N LEU A 759 0.20 10.16 -21.65
CA LEU A 759 -0.49 10.84 -20.55
C LEU A 759 0.45 11.22 -19.41
N ALA A 760 1.69 10.73 -19.42
CA ALA A 760 2.63 10.99 -18.34
C ALA A 760 3.04 12.44 -18.25
N HIS A 761 3.16 12.90 -17.01
CA HIS A 761 3.77 14.18 -16.72
C HIS A 761 5.25 14.15 -17.17
N PRO A 762 5.76 15.22 -17.81
CA PRO A 762 7.14 15.26 -18.30
C PRO A 762 8.19 15.21 -17.18
N THR A 763 7.78 15.56 -15.96
CA THR A 763 8.62 15.44 -14.75
C THR A 763 8.09 14.36 -13.82
N ILE A 764 8.98 13.81 -13.00
CA ILE A 764 8.65 12.79 -12.01
C ILE A 764 7.77 13.41 -10.91
N VAL A 765 6.51 12.97 -10.81
CA VAL A 765 5.59 13.38 -9.73
C VAL A 765 5.60 12.33 -8.61
N PRO A 766 6.24 12.56 -7.45
CA PRO A 766 6.25 11.61 -6.35
C PRO A 766 4.83 11.18 -5.95
N PHE A 767 4.69 10.01 -5.32
CA PHE A 767 3.41 9.70 -4.68
C PHE A 767 3.16 10.76 -3.60
N ILE A 768 1.92 11.19 -3.49
CA ILE A 768 1.46 12.23 -2.57
C ILE A 768 1.84 11.92 -1.13
N TYR A 769 1.95 10.64 -0.79
CA TYR A 769 2.39 10.18 0.52
C TYR A 769 3.78 10.73 0.90
N PHE A 770 4.69 10.91 -0.06
CA PHE A 770 6.03 11.45 0.20
C PHE A 770 6.04 12.96 0.48
N GLN A 771 4.90 13.63 0.35
CA GLN A 771 4.77 15.06 0.66
C GLN A 771 4.46 15.30 2.15
N PHE A 772 4.28 14.25 2.97
CA PHE A 772 3.82 14.33 4.36
C PHE A 772 4.71 13.57 5.36
#